data_AF-A0A819DTS3-F1
#
_entry.id   AF-A0A819DTS3-F1
#
_cell.length_a   1.000
_cell.length_b   1.000
_cell.length_c   1.000
_cell.angle_alpha   90.00
_cell.angle_beta   90.00
_cell.angle_gamma   90.00
#
_symmetry.space_group_name_H-M   'P 1'
#
loop_
_entity.id
_entity.type
_entity.pdbx_description
1 polymer ?
#
loop_
_entity_poly.entity_id
_entity_poly.type
_entity_poly.pdbx_seq_one_letter_code
_entity_poly.pdbx_strand_id
1 'polypeptide(L)'
;MVSLNEKRSKVQYVVQNKTEWVDDDNKFGKRMLEKMGWKSGVGLGKNENGRTEHIDLKFKSNLKGVGFINGKYDSTWIAHSQSFDSLLQQLQQAHSPSASSSSSTIHNFHQTVQQTKTSYKKQSSGKDLSSRSNDELDCIFGWNKGNQLKIDQIKQDSSLDMTNEIISDNLYKTSEQSIEDYFKEKTKKKAQIQYEQSQSLNDQTIDSVDQNSSNEEINERVESKLEKNLKKRRNYSTVESIVDCDQSEMLPKKKKKSDQLNNDIEDPYKNCNLSELNGYQGESRINSFIKSKLMSAEDIAEKLPEKLTLGASGFTPAGYPKVIPRAYAQRIQNSKYPENFSINLYTGASTGDELDGVLARTGRLKLKIPYQSHPDLRKFINQGKLDFIDMHLSHVSRYIREGIFPPINVAIVEACDVTSDGRIYLTNSSGMSSTYLALAKDIYVELNEAHPLEMKGLHDIYLPELHTGRPINIDYVDDRIGTPYIRVNPERIKGIILTNKFDSSPGFKKPDDASFKIANHILDFILDEVEHGRIPKKLLPFQSGVGNVANAVLACIAKDNRFKSIEMYTEVIQDSIFDLIDSDKLRFASTTALTFSLEGQKRFFNQLTELKSKFILRPMEISNNPEVIRRMGLITMNTALEADIYGNVNSTHVLGSAMMNGIGGSGDFTRNAYVSIFMTPSIAKGGKISSFVPMVSHCDHNEHSVQIMVSEQGLADLRAKTPKQRAELIIEKCVHPMYKDQLRDYYKQAQRVSFGLHTPHDLQQALSWHVRLQQTGSMHPDCQQTKTKDTEQTAKQVDQTASTKK
;
A
#
# COMPACT_ATOMS: atom_id res chain seq x y z
N MET A 1 -37.32 45.60 -9.74
CA MET A 1 -38.50 44.73 -9.47
C MET A 1 -38.42 44.23 -8.04
N VAL A 2 -39.56 44.09 -7.36
CA VAL A 2 -39.64 43.80 -5.92
C VAL A 2 -39.34 42.32 -5.63
N SER A 3 -38.65 42.03 -4.53
CA SER A 3 -38.41 40.67 -4.05
C SER A 3 -39.69 40.06 -3.47
N LEU A 4 -40.21 39.01 -4.13
CA LEU A 4 -41.33 38.19 -3.63
C LEU A 4 -40.80 37.10 -2.68
N ASN A 5 -40.41 37.48 -1.47
CA ASN A 5 -40.25 36.54 -0.36
C ASN A 5 -41.54 36.51 0.46
N GLU A 6 -42.31 35.44 0.33
CA GLU A 6 -43.45 35.20 1.21
C GLU A 6 -43.00 35.07 2.68
N LYS A 7 -43.73 35.72 3.58
CA LYS A 7 -43.53 35.54 5.02
C LYS A 7 -43.92 34.12 5.42
N ARG A 8 -42.93 33.26 5.70
CA ARG A 8 -43.15 31.95 6.33
C ARG A 8 -43.90 32.10 7.65
N SER A 9 -45.21 31.83 7.65
CA SER A 9 -45.98 31.68 8.88
C SER A 9 -45.68 30.31 9.49
N LYS A 10 -45.48 30.26 10.82
CA LYS A 10 -45.45 28.99 11.55
C LYS A 10 -46.89 28.52 11.75
N VAL A 11 -47.39 27.66 10.87
CA VAL A 11 -48.61 26.91 11.14
C VAL A 11 -48.30 25.88 12.22
N GLN A 12 -48.81 26.09 13.42
CA GLN A 12 -48.65 25.17 14.55
C GLN A 12 -49.76 24.11 14.48
N TYR A 13 -49.44 22.96 13.89
CA TYR A 13 -50.37 21.82 13.82
C TYR A 13 -50.57 21.22 15.22
N VAL A 14 -51.68 21.57 15.87
CA VAL A 14 -52.13 20.92 17.10
C VAL A 14 -52.80 19.60 16.71
N VAL A 15 -52.07 18.49 16.82
CA VAL A 15 -52.64 17.15 16.60
C VAL A 15 -53.42 16.71 17.84
N GLN A 16 -54.68 17.15 17.93
CA GLN A 16 -55.66 16.56 18.84
C GLN A 16 -56.20 15.27 18.23
N ASN A 17 -55.94 14.13 18.89
CA ASN A 17 -56.67 12.88 18.63
C ASN A 17 -58.11 13.02 19.17
N LYS A 18 -58.95 13.74 18.43
CA LYS A 18 -60.39 13.86 18.67
C LYS A 18 -61.14 12.86 17.79
N THR A 19 -61.62 11.77 18.38
CA THR A 19 -62.55 10.81 17.75
C THR A 19 -63.95 11.40 17.54
N GLU A 20 -64.20 12.63 18.00
CA GLU A 20 -65.42 13.44 17.80
C GLU A 20 -65.93 13.47 16.34
N TRP A 21 -65.08 13.10 15.37
CA TRP A 21 -65.51 13.03 13.98
C TRP A 21 -66.34 11.78 13.63
N VAL A 22 -66.21 10.70 14.41
CA VAL A 22 -66.86 9.38 14.22
C VAL A 22 -68.30 9.40 14.72
N ASP A 23 -68.53 10.09 15.84
CA ASP A 23 -69.83 10.17 16.54
C ASP A 23 -70.76 11.27 15.98
N ASP A 24 -70.40 11.91 14.87
CA ASP A 24 -71.17 12.97 14.21
C ASP A 24 -72.06 12.43 13.09
N ASP A 25 -73.29 12.09 13.45
CA ASP A 25 -74.33 11.56 12.55
C ASP A 25 -74.76 12.54 11.44
N ASN A 26 -74.50 13.85 11.58
CA ASN A 26 -74.95 14.84 10.60
C ASN A 26 -74.06 14.96 9.36
N LYS A 27 -72.94 14.24 9.31
CA LYS A 27 -71.98 14.34 8.20
C LYS A 27 -72.53 13.84 6.86
N PHE A 28 -72.33 14.69 5.85
CA PHE A 28 -72.67 14.44 4.45
C PHE A 28 -72.23 13.05 3.97
N GLY A 29 -71.00 12.63 4.28
CA GLY A 29 -70.45 11.33 3.89
C GLY A 29 -71.24 10.13 4.44
N LYS A 30 -71.60 10.14 5.73
CA LYS A 30 -72.38 9.06 6.36
C LYS A 30 -73.77 8.95 5.75
N ARG A 31 -74.48 10.08 5.66
CA ARG A 31 -75.83 10.17 5.05
C ARG A 31 -75.85 9.76 3.58
N MET A 32 -74.77 10.04 2.83
CA MET A 32 -74.63 9.60 1.44
C MET A 32 -74.46 8.08 1.33
N LEU A 33 -73.65 7.47 2.19
CA LEU A 33 -73.44 6.02 2.20
C LEU A 33 -74.70 5.26 2.62
N GLU A 34 -75.40 5.74 3.66
CA GLU A 34 -76.68 5.16 4.10
C GLU A 34 -77.75 5.21 3.01
N LYS A 35 -77.83 6.32 2.27
CA LYS A 35 -78.72 6.45 1.11
C LYS A 35 -78.36 5.49 -0.05
N MET A 36 -77.10 5.05 -0.12
CA MET A 36 -76.61 4.06 -1.09
C MET A 36 -76.70 2.61 -0.58
N GLY A 37 -77.42 2.37 0.53
CA GLY A 37 -77.71 1.03 1.04
C GLY A 37 -76.68 0.45 2.01
N TRP A 38 -75.62 1.19 2.33
CA TRP A 38 -74.69 0.82 3.42
C TRP A 38 -75.35 1.04 4.78
N LYS A 39 -74.99 0.25 5.79
CA LYS A 39 -75.48 0.41 7.17
C LYS A 39 -74.31 0.64 8.11
N SER A 40 -74.49 1.48 9.12
CA SER A 40 -73.46 1.72 10.14
C SER A 40 -73.07 0.41 10.83
N GLY A 41 -71.81 -0.02 10.67
CA GLY A 41 -71.26 -1.24 11.27
C GLY A 41 -71.00 -2.41 10.30
N VAL A 42 -71.49 -2.39 9.05
CA VAL A 42 -71.08 -3.35 8.01
C VAL A 42 -69.94 -2.80 7.15
N GLY A 43 -69.18 -3.68 6.49
CA GLY A 43 -68.05 -3.26 5.67
C GLY A 43 -68.50 -2.60 4.37
N LEU A 44 -67.76 -1.57 3.90
CA LEU A 44 -68.07 -0.91 2.64
C LEU A 44 -67.78 -1.84 1.43
N GLY A 45 -68.81 -2.24 0.67
CA GLY A 45 -68.65 -3.02 -0.55
C GLY A 45 -69.88 -3.88 -0.89
N LYS A 46 -69.95 -4.39 -2.14
CA LYS A 46 -71.09 -5.21 -2.62
C LYS A 46 -71.32 -6.49 -1.80
N ASN A 47 -70.27 -7.03 -1.19
CA ASN A 47 -70.30 -8.24 -0.37
C ASN A 47 -70.05 -7.93 1.12
N GLU A 48 -70.30 -6.69 1.56
CA GLU A 48 -70.11 -6.18 2.93
C GLU A 48 -68.68 -6.38 3.51
N ASN A 49 -67.70 -6.62 2.65
CA ASN A 49 -66.35 -7.09 2.97
C ASN A 49 -65.30 -5.98 3.15
N GLY A 50 -65.73 -4.71 3.16
CA GLY A 50 -64.86 -3.58 3.51
C GLY A 50 -64.50 -3.55 5.00
N ARG A 51 -63.62 -2.64 5.41
CA ARG A 51 -63.34 -2.43 6.84
C ARG A 51 -64.57 -1.83 7.54
N THR A 52 -64.93 -2.42 8.67
CA THR A 52 -65.98 -1.96 9.58
C THR A 52 -65.46 -0.91 10.57
N GLU A 53 -64.17 -0.96 10.89
CA GLU A 53 -63.48 -0.04 11.79
C GLU A 53 -62.89 1.16 11.04
N HIS A 54 -62.89 2.33 11.67
CA HIS A 54 -62.25 3.54 11.12
C HIS A 54 -60.72 3.47 11.24
N ILE A 55 -60.02 4.25 10.42
CA ILE A 55 -58.55 4.29 10.42
C ILE A 55 -58.07 5.19 11.56
N ASP A 56 -57.69 4.57 12.67
CA ASP A 56 -57.03 5.25 13.79
C ASP A 56 -55.59 5.65 13.46
N LEU A 57 -55.32 6.95 13.56
CA LEU A 57 -53.95 7.49 13.52
C LEU A 57 -53.25 7.22 14.85
N LYS A 58 -52.51 6.11 14.91
CA LYS A 58 -51.66 5.73 16.05
C LYS A 58 -50.43 6.65 16.14
N PHE A 59 -50.61 7.83 16.70
CA PHE A 59 -49.52 8.75 17.00
C PHE A 59 -48.63 8.20 18.13
N LYS A 60 -47.34 8.04 17.85
CA LYS A 60 -46.36 7.50 18.81
C LYS A 60 -45.49 8.63 19.37
N SER A 61 -45.86 9.12 20.55
CA SER A 61 -45.14 10.20 21.26
C SER A 61 -43.93 9.76 22.07
N ASN A 62 -43.54 8.46 22.03
CA ASN A 62 -42.40 7.93 22.79
C ASN A 62 -41.21 7.57 21.91
N LEU A 63 -40.01 7.65 22.50
CA LEU A 63 -38.70 7.49 21.85
C LEU A 63 -38.37 6.05 21.37
N LYS A 64 -39.31 5.10 21.43
CA LYS A 64 -39.07 3.69 21.06
C LYS A 64 -39.27 3.50 19.55
N GLY A 65 -38.44 2.66 18.92
CA GLY A 65 -38.48 2.40 17.47
C GLY A 65 -39.86 2.02 16.92
N VAL A 66 -40.14 2.39 15.66
CA VAL A 66 -41.39 2.06 14.97
C VAL A 66 -41.53 0.54 14.91
N GLY A 67 -42.68 -0.01 15.33
CA GLY A 67 -42.91 -1.45 15.46
C GLY A 67 -42.91 -1.99 16.91
N PHE A 68 -42.46 -1.22 17.91
CA PHE A 68 -42.58 -1.64 19.32
C PHE A 68 -44.06 -1.68 19.77
N ILE A 69 -44.54 -2.87 20.14
CA ILE A 69 -45.87 -3.17 20.68
C ILE A 69 -45.68 -3.72 22.10
N ASN A 70 -46.34 -3.14 23.11
CA ASN A 70 -46.26 -3.62 24.49
C ASN A 70 -46.80 -5.06 24.61
N GLY A 71 -46.06 -5.94 25.30
CA GLY A 71 -46.58 -7.23 25.78
C GLY A 71 -46.47 -8.44 24.85
N LYS A 72 -45.67 -8.40 23.77
CA LYS A 72 -45.46 -9.55 22.85
C LYS A 72 -44.01 -9.94 22.56
N TYR A 73 -43.09 -9.71 23.50
CA TYR A 73 -41.72 -10.24 23.42
C TYR A 73 -41.20 -10.72 24.77
N ASP A 74 -40.20 -11.62 24.68
CA ASP A 74 -39.69 -12.47 25.74
C ASP A 74 -39.26 -11.71 27.01
N SER A 75 -39.65 -12.24 28.17
CA SER A 75 -39.65 -11.50 29.45
C SER A 75 -38.25 -11.32 30.08
N THR A 76 -37.24 -12.04 29.58
CA THR A 76 -35.85 -11.98 30.06
C THR A 76 -35.14 -10.65 29.77
N TRP A 77 -35.46 -9.97 28.67
CA TRP A 77 -34.72 -8.77 28.25
C TRP A 77 -35.29 -7.45 28.81
N ILE A 78 -36.57 -7.43 29.20
CA ILE A 78 -37.25 -6.22 29.69
C ILE A 78 -37.12 -6.07 31.22
N ALA A 79 -37.00 -7.18 31.95
CA ALA A 79 -36.86 -7.19 33.41
C ALA A 79 -35.75 -6.25 33.91
N HIS A 80 -34.58 -6.28 33.28
CA HIS A 80 -33.44 -5.42 33.63
C HIS A 80 -33.73 -3.92 33.50
N SER A 81 -34.54 -3.50 32.52
CA SER A 81 -34.91 -2.08 32.37
C SER A 81 -35.89 -1.62 33.45
N GLN A 82 -36.87 -2.46 33.80
CA GLN A 82 -37.86 -2.13 34.82
C GLN A 82 -37.25 -2.12 36.24
N SER A 83 -36.33 -3.06 36.53
CA SER A 83 -35.56 -3.03 37.78
C SER A 83 -34.68 -1.78 37.88
N PHE A 84 -34.11 -1.30 36.76
CA PHE A 84 -33.28 -0.10 36.72
C PHE A 84 -34.09 1.19 36.90
N ASP A 85 -35.25 1.31 36.26
CA ASP A 85 -36.16 2.45 36.46
C ASP A 85 -36.67 2.53 37.90
N SER A 86 -36.94 1.38 38.54
CA SER A 86 -37.33 1.31 39.95
C SER A 86 -36.18 1.71 40.91
N LEU A 87 -34.94 1.35 40.56
CA LEU A 87 -33.73 1.77 41.30
C LEU A 87 -33.51 3.29 41.19
N LEU A 88 -33.76 3.86 40.00
CA LEU A 88 -33.70 5.30 39.74
C LEU A 88 -34.73 6.09 40.56
N GLN A 89 -35.96 5.59 40.70
CA GLN A 89 -36.97 6.23 41.57
C GLN A 89 -36.57 6.19 43.04
N GLN A 90 -36.01 5.07 43.53
CA GLN A 90 -35.49 4.98 44.90
C GLN A 90 -34.32 5.95 45.15
N LEU A 91 -33.39 6.07 44.19
CA LEU A 91 -32.28 7.03 44.27
C LEU A 91 -32.73 8.49 44.19
N GLN A 92 -33.78 8.81 43.43
CA GLN A 92 -34.37 10.15 43.39
C GLN A 92 -35.08 10.52 44.71
N GLN A 93 -35.72 9.55 45.38
CA GLN A 93 -36.27 9.77 46.73
C GLN A 93 -35.15 9.94 47.78
N ALA A 94 -34.06 9.18 47.67
CA ALA A 94 -32.92 9.25 48.60
C ALA A 94 -32.10 10.56 48.52
N HIS A 95 -32.23 11.35 47.44
CA HIS A 95 -31.48 12.59 47.22
C HIS A 95 -32.32 13.88 47.33
N SER A 96 -33.35 13.88 48.18
CA SER A 96 -34.12 15.09 48.55
C SER A 96 -33.77 15.58 49.97
N PRO A 97 -32.92 16.62 50.15
CA PRO A 97 -32.70 17.24 51.45
C PRO A 97 -33.73 18.37 51.70
N SER A 98 -34.49 18.23 52.79
CA SER A 98 -35.20 19.33 53.46
C SER A 98 -34.19 20.35 54.04
N ALA A 99 -34.43 21.67 54.10
CA ALA A 99 -35.48 22.52 53.53
C ALA A 99 -35.07 24.03 53.62
N SER A 100 -35.89 24.92 53.06
CA SER A 100 -35.97 26.39 53.24
C SER A 100 -35.14 27.36 52.37
N SER A 101 -35.91 28.14 51.57
CA SER A 101 -35.80 29.58 51.23
C SER A 101 -34.66 30.23 50.40
N SER A 102 -35.14 31.03 49.41
CA SER A 102 -34.64 32.32 48.89
C SER A 102 -33.69 32.41 47.66
N SER A 103 -34.35 32.62 46.50
CA SER A 103 -34.15 33.69 45.49
C SER A 103 -32.82 33.92 44.75
N SER A 104 -32.96 34.01 43.40
CA SER A 104 -32.16 34.81 42.43
C SER A 104 -30.65 34.51 42.31
N THR A 105 -30.10 34.22 41.13
CA THR A 105 -30.08 35.15 39.97
C THR A 105 -29.86 34.42 38.63
N ILE A 106 -30.35 35.00 37.53
CA ILE A 106 -30.19 34.51 36.15
C ILE A 106 -28.77 34.81 35.62
N HIS A 107 -28.08 33.83 35.01
CA HIS A 107 -27.22 34.11 33.84
C HIS A 107 -26.83 32.90 32.98
N ASN A 108 -26.69 33.17 31.67
CA ASN A 108 -25.87 32.48 30.65
C ASN A 108 -26.35 31.14 30.06
N PHE A 109 -27.28 31.32 29.13
CA PHE A 109 -27.51 30.53 27.92
C PHE A 109 -26.23 30.35 27.06
N HIS A 110 -25.33 29.39 27.38
CA HIS A 110 -24.22 29.05 26.47
C HIS A 110 -23.57 27.64 26.61
N GLN A 111 -24.35 26.57 26.85
CA GLN A 111 -23.81 25.19 26.91
C GLN A 111 -24.56 24.12 26.09
N THR A 112 -25.38 24.51 25.12
CA THR A 112 -26.24 23.60 24.33
C THR A 112 -25.52 22.91 23.15
N VAL A 113 -24.30 22.38 23.36
CA VAL A 113 -23.58 21.57 22.34
C VAL A 113 -22.79 20.38 22.95
N GLN A 114 -23.43 19.57 23.81
CA GLN A 114 -22.79 18.35 24.36
C GLN A 114 -23.61 17.05 24.28
N GLN A 115 -24.88 17.07 23.89
CA GLN A 115 -25.76 15.88 23.94
C GLN A 115 -25.89 15.08 22.63
N THR A 116 -24.96 15.23 21.68
CA THR A 116 -24.81 14.33 20.51
C THR A 116 -23.67 13.31 20.64
N LYS A 117 -22.99 13.23 21.81
CA LYS A 117 -21.82 12.37 22.04
C LYS A 117 -22.12 10.92 22.48
N THR A 118 -23.35 10.57 22.85
CA THR A 118 -23.65 9.27 23.49
C THR A 118 -23.68 8.08 22.52
N SER A 119 -24.09 8.25 21.26
CA SER A 119 -24.03 7.15 20.28
C SER A 119 -22.60 6.90 19.78
N TYR A 120 -21.83 7.97 19.53
CA TYR A 120 -20.41 7.88 19.18
C TYR A 120 -19.60 7.16 20.26
N LYS A 121 -19.91 7.36 21.54
CA LYS A 121 -19.23 6.68 22.66
C LYS A 121 -19.23 5.15 22.54
N LYS A 122 -20.29 4.51 22.04
CA LYS A 122 -20.34 3.04 21.89
C LYS A 122 -19.51 2.48 20.73
N GLN A 123 -19.22 3.29 19.70
CA GLN A 123 -18.31 2.89 18.62
C GLN A 123 -16.85 3.31 18.92
N SER A 124 -16.63 4.41 19.65
CA SER A 124 -15.29 4.81 20.08
C SER A 124 -14.75 3.92 21.21
N SER A 125 -15.57 3.56 22.21
CA SER A 125 -15.15 2.64 23.31
C SER A 125 -14.77 1.25 22.83
N GLY A 126 -15.20 0.85 21.63
CA GLY A 126 -14.75 -0.38 20.98
C GLY A 126 -13.23 -0.43 20.78
N LYS A 127 -12.60 0.72 20.52
CA LYS A 127 -11.14 0.85 20.27
C LYS A 127 -10.40 1.63 21.35
N ASP A 128 -11.08 2.53 22.06
CA ASP A 128 -10.53 3.31 23.16
C ASP A 128 -10.65 2.53 24.48
N LEU A 129 -9.52 1.98 24.94
CA LEU A 129 -9.43 1.23 26.18
C LEU A 129 -9.40 2.12 27.44
N SER A 130 -9.16 3.43 27.31
CA SER A 130 -8.96 4.35 28.46
C SER A 130 -10.22 4.59 29.31
N SER A 131 -11.39 4.16 28.82
CA SER A 131 -12.70 4.39 29.47
C SER A 131 -13.39 3.10 29.92
N ARG A 132 -12.69 1.96 29.90
CA ARG A 132 -13.22 0.64 30.27
C ARG A 132 -12.94 0.30 31.73
N SER A 133 -13.80 -0.52 32.33
CA SER A 133 -13.56 -1.05 33.69
C SER A 133 -12.45 -2.11 33.68
N ASN A 134 -11.84 -2.37 34.85
CA ASN A 134 -10.85 -3.45 34.97
C ASN A 134 -11.43 -4.80 34.56
N ASP A 135 -12.69 -5.11 34.90
CA ASP A 135 -13.34 -6.37 34.48
C ASP A 135 -13.53 -6.46 32.95
N GLU A 136 -13.82 -5.34 32.28
CA GLU A 136 -13.86 -5.30 30.81
C GLU A 136 -12.47 -5.44 30.20
N LEU A 137 -11.45 -4.82 30.78
CA LEU A 137 -10.06 -4.96 30.36
C LEU A 137 -9.57 -6.40 30.56
N ASP A 138 -9.89 -7.05 31.67
CA ASP A 138 -9.57 -8.45 31.94
C ASP A 138 -10.31 -9.40 30.98
N CYS A 139 -11.51 -9.05 30.53
CA CYS A 139 -12.21 -9.79 29.48
C CYS A 139 -11.57 -9.59 28.08
N ILE A 140 -11.12 -8.37 27.75
CA ILE A 140 -10.45 -8.04 26.47
C ILE A 140 -9.06 -8.68 26.40
N PHE A 141 -8.32 -8.60 27.51
CA PHE A 141 -7.00 -9.19 27.68
C PHE A 141 -7.04 -10.64 28.20
N GLY A 142 -8.22 -11.28 28.26
CA GLY A 142 -8.35 -12.67 28.68
C GLY A 142 -7.70 -13.02 30.04
N TRP A 143 -7.48 -12.03 30.92
CA TRP A 143 -6.76 -12.15 32.20
C TRP A 143 -7.64 -12.70 33.34
N ASN A 144 -8.88 -13.10 33.04
CA ASN A 144 -9.76 -13.82 33.95
C ASN A 144 -9.04 -14.96 34.68
N LYS A 145 -9.27 -15.11 35.98
CA LYS A 145 -8.61 -16.08 36.89
C LYS A 145 -8.54 -17.53 36.37
N GLY A 146 -9.46 -17.94 35.49
CA GLY A 146 -9.45 -19.27 34.85
C GLY A 146 -8.33 -19.50 33.81
N ASN A 147 -7.80 -18.46 33.18
CA ASN A 147 -6.66 -18.59 32.25
C ASN A 147 -5.32 -18.69 32.98
N GLN A 148 -5.19 -18.08 34.16
CA GLN A 148 -3.99 -18.19 34.99
C GLN A 148 -3.79 -19.65 35.44
N LEU A 149 -4.87 -20.33 35.84
CA LEU A 149 -4.88 -21.77 36.13
C LEU A 149 -4.47 -22.64 34.93
N LYS A 150 -4.83 -22.27 33.69
CA LYS A 150 -4.37 -22.99 32.49
C LYS A 150 -2.88 -22.80 32.20
N ILE A 151 -2.37 -21.58 32.39
CA ILE A 151 -0.93 -21.29 32.25
C ILE A 151 -0.13 -22.10 33.27
N ASP A 152 -0.65 -22.28 34.48
CA ASP A 152 0.02 -23.06 35.52
C ASP A 152 -0.14 -24.58 35.33
N GLN A 153 -1.25 -25.07 34.77
CA GLN A 153 -1.39 -26.46 34.32
C GLN A 153 -0.44 -26.82 33.17
N ILE A 154 -0.29 -25.95 32.17
CA ILE A 154 0.65 -26.18 31.05
C ILE A 154 2.11 -26.28 31.55
N LYS A 155 2.46 -25.58 32.64
CA LYS A 155 3.77 -25.74 33.30
C LYS A 155 3.88 -27.09 34.03
N GLN A 156 2.82 -27.60 34.65
CA GLN A 156 2.83 -28.89 35.36
C GLN A 156 2.91 -30.10 34.41
N ASP A 157 2.22 -30.07 33.28
CA ASP A 157 2.30 -31.15 32.26
C ASP A 157 3.69 -31.22 31.59
N SER A 158 4.50 -30.14 31.67
CA SER A 158 5.86 -30.12 31.15
C SER A 158 6.94 -30.67 32.10
N SER A 159 6.56 -31.15 33.29
CA SER A 159 7.50 -31.50 34.37
C SER A 159 7.54 -32.98 34.78
N LEU A 160 7.32 -33.92 33.85
CA LEU A 160 7.51 -35.36 34.09
C LEU A 160 8.47 -35.99 33.07
N ASP A 161 9.50 -36.64 33.64
CA ASP A 161 10.58 -37.43 33.03
C ASP A 161 11.50 -36.79 31.98
N MET A 162 12.63 -36.27 32.47
CA MET A 162 13.96 -36.76 32.04
C MET A 162 15.00 -36.55 33.16
N THR A 163 15.73 -37.60 33.49
CA THR A 163 16.72 -37.63 34.59
C THR A 163 18.05 -36.97 34.20
N ASN A 164 18.50 -36.05 35.06
CA ASN A 164 19.88 -35.58 35.28
C ASN A 164 20.97 -35.94 34.26
N GLU A 165 21.38 -34.94 33.47
CA GLU A 165 22.77 -34.45 33.52
C GLU A 165 22.78 -32.96 33.10
N ILE A 166 22.81 -32.05 34.07
CA ILE A 166 22.88 -30.61 33.84
C ILE A 166 24.21 -30.09 34.39
N ILE A 167 25.10 -29.70 33.46
CA ILE A 167 26.20 -28.80 33.76
C ILE A 167 25.59 -27.42 34.01
N SER A 168 25.79 -26.91 35.22
CA SER A 168 25.22 -25.64 35.67
C SER A 168 25.94 -24.44 35.06
N ASP A 169 25.19 -23.48 34.52
CA ASP A 169 25.51 -22.07 34.74
C ASP A 169 24.24 -21.20 34.68
N ASN A 170 23.96 -20.52 35.80
CA ASN A 170 22.77 -19.68 35.96
C ASN A 170 23.04 -18.27 35.44
N LEU A 171 22.29 -17.83 34.42
CA LEU A 171 21.98 -16.42 34.23
C LEU A 171 20.55 -16.12 34.69
N TYR A 172 20.35 -14.89 35.17
CA TYR A 172 19.12 -14.34 35.76
C TYR A 172 18.85 -14.72 37.23
N LYS A 173 19.02 -13.72 38.10
CA LYS A 173 18.66 -13.72 39.51
C LYS A 173 17.65 -12.59 39.71
N THR A 174 16.41 -12.90 40.05
CA THR A 174 15.40 -11.90 40.41
C THR A 174 15.75 -11.26 41.76
N SER A 175 15.62 -9.94 41.86
CA SER A 175 15.84 -9.17 43.09
C SER A 175 14.51 -8.61 43.59
N GLU A 176 14.27 -8.71 44.90
CA GLU A 176 13.06 -8.17 45.57
C GLU A 176 13.19 -6.69 45.95
N GLN A 177 14.29 -6.02 45.57
CA GLN A 177 14.51 -4.60 45.88
C GLN A 177 13.68 -3.67 44.98
N SER A 178 13.18 -2.57 45.56
CA SER A 178 12.52 -1.50 44.81
C SER A 178 13.50 -0.82 43.84
N ILE A 179 12.99 -0.25 42.74
CA ILE A 179 13.80 0.47 41.75
C ILE A 179 14.53 1.66 42.39
N GLU A 180 13.93 2.34 43.36
CA GLU A 180 14.53 3.47 44.05
C GLU A 180 15.67 3.05 44.98
N ASP A 181 15.53 1.90 45.66
CA ASP A 181 16.60 1.35 46.50
C ASP A 181 17.74 0.79 45.63
N TYR A 182 17.42 0.17 44.49
CA TYR A 182 18.42 -0.20 43.47
C TYR A 182 19.22 1.03 43.00
N PHE A 183 18.57 2.17 42.74
CA PHE A 183 19.29 3.39 42.35
C PHE A 183 20.12 3.99 43.51
N LYS A 184 19.63 3.97 44.76
CA LYS A 184 20.42 4.37 45.94
C LYS A 184 21.64 3.47 46.18
N GLU A 185 21.47 2.15 46.05
CA GLU A 185 22.57 1.18 46.21
C GLU A 185 23.60 1.33 45.07
N LYS A 186 23.13 1.56 43.83
CA LYS A 186 24.00 1.75 42.66
C LYS A 186 24.72 3.10 42.67
N THR A 187 24.13 4.16 43.24
CA THR A 187 24.82 5.43 43.46
C THR A 187 25.84 5.35 44.59
N LYS A 188 25.54 4.65 45.69
CA LYS A 188 26.54 4.30 46.73
C LYS A 188 27.69 3.48 46.15
N LYS A 189 27.41 2.41 45.42
CA LYS A 189 28.44 1.59 44.74
C LYS A 189 29.25 2.42 43.73
N LYS A 190 28.63 3.36 42.99
CA LYS A 190 29.37 4.23 42.06
C LYS A 190 30.28 5.24 42.77
N ALA A 191 29.85 5.79 43.91
CA ALA A 191 30.69 6.63 44.76
C ALA A 191 31.84 5.83 45.39
N GLN A 192 31.58 4.59 45.81
CA GLN A 192 32.59 3.69 46.38
C GLN A 192 33.61 3.23 45.31
N ILE A 193 33.15 2.90 44.10
CA ILE A 193 34.04 2.62 42.95
C ILE A 193 34.85 3.86 42.54
N GLN A 194 34.30 5.08 42.63
CA GLN A 194 35.09 6.30 42.41
C GLN A 194 36.13 6.54 43.52
N TYR A 195 35.82 6.19 44.77
CA TYR A 195 36.76 6.26 45.88
C TYR A 195 37.90 5.23 45.73
N GLU A 196 37.57 3.99 45.37
CA GLU A 196 38.53 2.91 45.08
C GLU A 196 39.37 3.23 43.83
N GLN A 197 38.78 3.80 42.77
CA GLN A 197 39.52 4.27 41.59
C GLN A 197 40.45 5.46 41.89
N SER A 198 40.11 6.30 42.87
CA SER A 198 41.01 7.36 43.35
C SER A 198 42.16 6.86 44.23
N GLN A 199 42.07 5.63 44.77
CA GLN A 199 43.20 4.96 45.42
C GLN A 199 44.08 4.22 44.40
N SER A 200 43.49 3.58 43.38
CA SER A 200 44.24 2.82 42.36
C SER A 200 45.04 3.66 41.36
N LEU A 201 45.07 4.99 41.51
CA LEU A 201 45.83 5.92 40.65
C LEU A 201 47.06 6.52 41.36
N ASN A 202 47.32 6.17 42.63
CA ASN A 202 48.50 6.62 43.38
C ASN A 202 49.58 5.53 43.56
N ASP A 203 49.28 4.25 43.29
CA ASP A 203 50.28 3.18 43.30
C ASP A 203 50.87 2.93 41.90
N GLN A 204 52.18 3.19 41.77
CA GLN A 204 53.09 3.01 40.61
C GLN A 204 53.53 4.24 39.80
N THR A 205 53.64 5.39 40.46
CA THR A 205 54.89 6.16 40.49
C THR A 205 55.09 6.59 41.95
N ILE A 206 56.03 6.04 42.72
CA ILE A 206 57.47 6.16 42.55
C ILE A 206 58.16 4.94 43.18
N ASP A 207 59.19 4.42 42.53
CA ASP A 207 60.31 3.80 43.26
C ASP A 207 61.48 4.79 43.20
N SER A 208 62.18 4.96 44.33
CA SER A 208 63.26 5.92 44.64
C SER A 208 62.92 7.37 45.10
N VAL A 209 63.46 7.69 46.29
CA VAL A 209 63.81 9.01 46.87
C VAL A 209 62.79 9.79 47.74
N ASP A 210 62.98 9.61 49.06
CA ASP A 210 62.96 10.58 50.18
C ASP A 210 61.75 11.47 50.59
N GLN A 211 61.85 11.87 51.87
CA GLN A 211 60.89 12.58 52.71
C GLN A 211 60.74 14.07 52.34
N ASN A 212 59.51 14.64 52.40
CA ASN A 212 59.15 15.71 53.36
C ASN A 212 57.73 16.32 53.19
N SER A 213 57.08 16.52 54.34
CA SER A 213 56.17 17.62 54.77
C SER A 213 55.02 18.22 53.92
N SER A 214 53.91 18.42 54.65
CA SER A 214 52.97 19.58 54.67
C SER A 214 51.86 19.76 53.61
N ASN A 215 50.64 19.57 54.14
CA ASN A 215 49.36 20.25 53.92
C ASN A 215 49.28 21.63 53.23
N GLU A 216 48.03 21.92 52.81
CA GLU A 216 47.38 23.23 52.67
C GLU A 216 47.75 24.10 51.45
N GLU A 217 46.83 24.17 50.47
CA GLU A 217 46.06 25.39 50.18
C GLU A 217 45.00 25.16 49.07
N ILE A 218 44.19 26.21 48.79
CA ILE A 218 43.28 26.36 47.65
C ILE A 218 41.96 25.56 47.71
N ASN A 219 41.17 25.85 48.73
CA ASN A 219 39.71 25.74 48.64
C ASN A 219 39.09 27.07 48.15
N GLU A 220 39.66 27.69 47.11
CA GLU A 220 39.19 28.97 46.56
C GLU A 220 39.53 29.16 45.06
N ARG A 221 39.02 28.27 44.20
CA ARG A 221 39.09 28.49 42.72
C ARG A 221 38.03 27.81 41.85
N VAL A 222 37.05 27.13 42.43
CA VAL A 222 36.12 26.24 41.70
C VAL A 222 35.07 27.00 40.89
N GLU A 223 34.64 28.20 41.30
CA GLU A 223 33.64 28.99 40.54
C GLU A 223 34.19 29.68 39.26
N SER A 224 35.49 29.57 38.95
CA SER A 224 36.09 30.24 37.79
C SER A 224 36.33 29.36 36.55
N LYS A 225 35.93 28.07 36.57
CA LYS A 225 36.25 27.10 35.50
C LYS A 225 35.05 26.47 34.76
N LEU A 226 33.80 26.74 35.15
CA LEU A 226 32.64 26.20 34.40
C LEU A 226 32.34 26.91 33.06
N GLU A 227 32.84 28.12 32.81
CA GLU A 227 32.56 28.84 31.55
C GLU A 227 33.55 28.60 30.40
N LYS A 228 34.66 27.88 30.59
CA LYS A 228 35.71 27.73 29.54
C LYS A 228 35.67 26.46 28.70
N ASN A 229 34.82 25.48 29.01
CA ASN A 229 34.73 24.22 28.23
C ASN A 229 33.56 24.13 27.24
N LEU A 230 32.74 25.19 27.08
CA LEU A 230 31.68 25.25 26.06
C LEU A 230 32.13 25.86 24.71
N LYS A 231 33.42 26.13 24.50
CA LYS A 231 33.96 26.67 23.24
C LYS A 231 35.27 26.00 22.77
N LYS A 232 35.21 24.71 22.35
CA LYS A 232 36.25 24.09 21.49
C LYS A 232 35.86 22.75 20.81
N ARG A 233 34.70 22.72 20.14
CA ARG A 233 34.40 21.71 19.09
C ARG A 233 33.72 22.35 17.86
N ARG A 234 34.49 23.17 17.16
CA ARG A 234 34.29 23.60 15.76
C ARG A 234 35.67 23.81 15.12
N ASN A 235 35.72 23.66 13.80
CA ASN A 235 36.88 23.68 12.88
C ASN A 235 37.60 22.31 12.79
N TYR A 236 37.58 21.58 11.66
CA TYR A 236 38.21 21.82 10.34
C TYR A 236 39.75 21.85 10.43
N SER A 237 40.42 20.77 10.02
CA SER A 237 40.98 20.48 8.67
C SER A 237 42.47 20.89 8.62
N THR A 238 43.37 20.44 7.73
CA THR A 238 43.29 19.74 6.42
C THR A 238 44.71 19.22 6.09
N VAL A 239 44.89 18.11 5.35
CA VAL A 239 46.05 17.83 4.43
C VAL A 239 47.43 17.63 5.17
N GLU A 240 48.43 16.83 4.77
CA GLU A 240 49.00 16.45 3.46
C GLU A 240 49.66 15.03 3.44
N SER A 241 50.44 14.71 2.41
CA SER A 241 50.90 13.37 1.97
C SER A 241 52.43 13.13 2.05
N ILE A 242 52.93 11.99 1.48
CA ILE A 242 54.32 11.70 1.00
C ILE A 242 55.33 11.08 2.04
N VAL A 243 55.68 9.77 1.98
CA VAL A 243 56.89 9.08 1.36
C VAL A 243 58.10 8.93 2.33
N ASP A 244 58.88 7.82 2.45
CA ASP A 244 58.85 6.44 1.88
C ASP A 244 59.77 5.43 2.66
N CYS A 245 59.75 4.14 2.25
CA CYS A 245 60.79 3.07 2.46
C CYS A 245 61.17 2.59 3.90
N ASP A 246 61.72 1.37 4.13
CA ASP A 246 62.45 0.47 3.22
C ASP A 246 62.38 -1.07 3.52
N GLN A 247 62.74 -1.84 2.48
CA GLN A 247 63.05 -3.30 2.28
C GLN A 247 63.16 -4.28 3.48
N SER A 248 62.67 -5.53 3.39
CA SER A 248 63.23 -6.71 2.64
C SER A 248 62.28 -7.95 2.82
N GLU A 249 62.29 -9.08 2.09
CA GLU A 249 63.19 -9.71 1.10
C GLU A 249 62.42 -10.64 0.09
N MET A 250 63.10 -11.31 -0.85
CA MET A 250 62.53 -12.02 -2.04
C MET A 250 62.58 -13.58 -1.93
N LEU A 251 62.12 -14.48 -2.84
CA LEU A 251 61.56 -14.61 -4.24
C LEU A 251 60.75 -15.98 -4.25
N PRO A 252 60.25 -16.64 -5.35
CA PRO A 252 60.09 -16.27 -6.76
C PRO A 252 58.68 -16.50 -7.41
N LYS A 253 58.55 -16.05 -8.67
CA LYS A 253 57.32 -15.95 -9.48
C LYS A 253 56.97 -17.21 -10.31
N LYS A 254 55.70 -17.38 -10.67
CA LYS A 254 55.28 -17.94 -11.99
C LYS A 254 54.22 -17.07 -12.67
N LYS A 255 54.39 -16.88 -13.98
CA LYS A 255 53.70 -15.86 -14.81
C LYS A 255 52.26 -16.25 -15.19
N LYS A 256 51.36 -15.27 -15.26
CA LYS A 256 50.34 -15.15 -16.32
C LYS A 256 50.24 -13.69 -16.78
N LYS A 257 49.93 -13.49 -18.06
CA LYS A 257 49.97 -12.18 -18.74
C LYS A 257 48.82 -11.27 -18.30
N SER A 258 49.10 -9.98 -18.28
CA SER A 258 48.11 -8.90 -18.27
C SER A 258 47.76 -8.53 -19.72
N ASP A 259 46.51 -8.73 -20.12
CA ASP A 259 45.96 -8.07 -21.30
C ASP A 259 45.18 -6.84 -20.84
N GLN A 260 45.59 -5.66 -21.30
CA GLN A 260 44.87 -4.41 -21.07
C GLN A 260 43.62 -4.41 -21.96
N LEU A 261 42.43 -4.54 -21.38
CA LEU A 261 41.23 -4.10 -22.07
C LEU A 261 41.14 -2.57 -21.94
N ASN A 262 41.43 -1.87 -23.04
CA ASN A 262 40.89 -0.54 -23.25
C ASN A 262 39.36 -0.66 -23.29
N ASN A 263 38.67 0.10 -22.45
CA ASN A 263 37.22 0.28 -22.57
C ASN A 263 36.91 1.37 -23.59
N ASP A 264 37.31 1.12 -24.85
CA ASP A 264 36.76 1.82 -26.00
C ASP A 264 35.37 1.22 -26.29
N ILE A 265 34.39 1.60 -25.45
CA ILE A 265 32.98 1.45 -25.83
C ILE A 265 32.67 2.61 -26.78
N GLU A 266 32.82 2.37 -28.07
CA GLU A 266 32.24 3.25 -29.08
C GLU A 266 30.73 3.38 -28.80
N ASP A 267 30.26 4.62 -28.73
CA ASP A 267 28.83 4.94 -28.67
C ASP A 267 28.18 4.49 -30.00
N PRO A 268 27.31 3.46 -30.02
CA PRO A 268 26.71 2.95 -31.25
C PRO A 268 25.77 3.96 -31.95
N TYR A 269 25.50 5.11 -31.32
CA TYR A 269 24.49 6.08 -31.72
C TYR A 269 25.07 7.43 -32.13
N LYS A 270 26.40 7.53 -32.28
CA LYS A 270 27.08 8.80 -32.58
C LYS A 270 26.86 9.33 -34.01
N ASN A 271 26.25 8.54 -34.90
CA ASN A 271 25.95 8.89 -36.29
C ASN A 271 24.48 8.65 -36.67
N CYS A 272 23.55 9.41 -36.08
CA CYS A 272 22.21 9.56 -36.67
C CYS A 272 22.27 10.59 -37.81
N ASN A 273 22.64 10.15 -39.02
CA ASN A 273 22.54 10.97 -40.22
C ASN A 273 21.05 11.22 -40.57
N LEU A 274 20.69 12.49 -40.75
CA LEU A 274 19.35 12.98 -41.12
C LEU A 274 18.87 12.57 -42.54
N SER A 275 19.59 11.66 -43.22
CA SER A 275 19.41 11.33 -44.65
C SER A 275 18.75 9.97 -44.93
N GLU A 276 18.55 9.11 -43.93
CA GLU A 276 17.97 7.76 -44.11
C GLU A 276 16.52 7.65 -43.60
N LEU A 277 15.69 8.66 -43.90
CA LEU A 277 14.26 8.70 -43.57
C LEU A 277 13.38 9.18 -44.74
N ASN A 278 13.53 8.55 -45.91
CA ASN A 278 12.59 8.71 -47.04
C ASN A 278 11.64 7.52 -47.12
N GLY A 279 10.61 7.51 -46.25
CA GLY A 279 9.68 6.37 -46.12
C GLY A 279 8.27 6.69 -45.64
N TYR A 280 7.90 7.95 -45.41
CA TYR A 280 6.52 8.36 -45.09
C TYR A 280 6.22 9.75 -45.66
N GLN A 281 5.31 9.85 -46.63
CA GLN A 281 4.79 11.13 -47.12
C GLN A 281 3.61 11.57 -46.25
N GLY A 282 3.89 12.34 -45.21
CA GLY A 282 2.89 13.02 -44.37
C GLY A 282 3.28 14.49 -44.16
N GLU A 283 2.32 15.33 -43.76
CA GLU A 283 2.59 16.73 -43.42
C GLU A 283 3.68 16.82 -42.34
N SER A 284 4.62 17.76 -42.49
CA SER A 284 5.74 17.88 -41.55
C SER A 284 5.23 18.17 -40.13
N ARG A 285 5.47 17.21 -39.22
CA ARG A 285 5.22 17.34 -37.77
C ARG A 285 5.82 18.63 -37.19
N ILE A 286 6.89 19.15 -37.79
CA ILE A 286 7.67 20.30 -37.32
C ILE A 286 7.06 21.63 -37.82
N ASN A 287 6.04 22.11 -37.11
CA ASN A 287 5.44 23.44 -37.32
C ASN A 287 6.35 24.59 -36.81
N SER A 288 6.00 25.84 -37.13
CA SER A 288 6.79 27.04 -36.77
C SER A 288 6.94 27.26 -35.25
N PHE A 289 5.94 26.86 -34.45
CA PHE A 289 6.02 26.91 -32.99
C PHE A 289 7.01 25.87 -32.44
N ILE A 290 7.03 24.65 -33.00
CA ILE A 290 8.05 23.66 -32.62
C ILE A 290 9.44 24.21 -32.96
N LYS A 291 9.66 24.73 -34.17
CA LYS A 291 10.96 25.32 -34.58
C LYS A 291 11.44 26.42 -33.63
N SER A 292 10.55 27.28 -33.12
CA SER A 292 10.92 28.35 -32.18
C SER A 292 11.21 27.86 -30.74
N LYS A 293 11.00 26.57 -30.46
CA LYS A 293 11.23 25.92 -29.17
C LYS A 293 12.27 24.80 -29.23
N LEU A 294 12.84 24.49 -30.40
CA LEU A 294 13.83 23.43 -30.53
C LEU A 294 15.10 23.72 -29.72
N MET A 295 15.57 22.72 -28.98
CA MET A 295 16.76 22.77 -28.14
C MET A 295 17.49 21.43 -28.12
N SER A 296 18.80 21.44 -27.84
CA SER A 296 19.55 20.22 -27.52
C SER A 296 19.19 19.68 -26.13
N ALA A 297 19.56 18.44 -25.84
CA ALA A 297 19.32 17.85 -24.52
C ALA A 297 20.18 18.54 -23.45
N GLU A 298 21.38 18.96 -23.84
CA GLU A 298 22.40 19.66 -23.07
C GLU A 298 21.92 21.07 -22.71
N ASP A 299 21.38 21.83 -23.69
CA ASP A 299 20.81 23.16 -23.45
C ASP A 299 19.60 23.10 -22.49
N ILE A 300 18.78 22.04 -22.59
CA ILE A 300 17.68 21.81 -21.64
C ILE A 300 18.24 21.46 -20.27
N ALA A 301 19.19 20.51 -20.19
CA ALA A 301 19.82 20.08 -18.94
C ALA A 301 20.49 21.24 -18.19
N GLU A 302 21.10 22.20 -18.89
CA GLU A 302 21.67 23.42 -18.29
C GLU A 302 20.62 24.37 -17.71
N LYS A 303 19.41 24.44 -18.31
CA LYS A 303 18.30 25.24 -17.79
C LYS A 303 17.55 24.59 -16.62
N LEU A 304 17.75 23.30 -16.35
CA LEU A 304 17.16 22.64 -15.18
C LEU A 304 17.81 23.16 -13.88
N PRO A 305 17.03 23.41 -12.81
CA PRO A 305 17.57 23.84 -11.52
C PRO A 305 18.33 22.72 -10.82
N GLU A 306 19.39 23.05 -10.05
CA GLU A 306 20.13 22.08 -9.22
C GLU A 306 19.20 21.38 -8.21
N LYS A 307 18.21 22.11 -7.68
CA LYS A 307 17.14 21.59 -6.81
C LYS A 307 15.88 21.37 -7.64
N LEU A 308 15.69 20.13 -8.06
CA LEU A 308 14.67 19.72 -9.04
C LEU A 308 13.57 18.89 -8.36
N THR A 309 12.31 19.29 -8.52
CA THR A 309 11.14 18.43 -8.28
C THR A 309 10.51 18.15 -9.64
N LEU A 310 10.90 17.03 -10.22
CA LEU A 310 10.57 16.64 -11.59
C LEU A 310 9.30 15.78 -11.62
N GLY A 311 8.27 16.26 -12.32
CA GLY A 311 7.17 15.42 -12.80
C GLY A 311 7.52 14.87 -14.19
N ALA A 312 7.86 13.60 -14.30
CA ALA A 312 8.19 12.97 -15.58
C ALA A 312 7.07 12.05 -16.05
N SER A 313 6.68 12.12 -17.33
CA SER A 313 5.78 11.11 -17.91
C SER A 313 6.40 9.72 -17.80
N GLY A 314 5.57 8.68 -17.91
CA GLY A 314 6.05 7.31 -17.79
C GLY A 314 5.20 6.45 -16.88
N PHE A 315 4.89 5.27 -17.37
CA PHE A 315 4.19 4.24 -16.62
C PHE A 315 4.58 2.87 -17.19
N THR A 316 5.08 1.96 -16.35
CA THR A 316 5.58 0.62 -16.71
C THR A 316 6.42 0.60 -18.00
N PRO A 317 7.71 0.96 -17.91
CA PRO A 317 8.54 1.56 -18.99
C PRO A 317 7.86 1.91 -20.33
N ALA A 318 6.75 2.64 -20.33
CA ALA A 318 6.07 3.13 -21.52
C ALA A 318 5.85 4.65 -21.42
N GLY A 319 6.12 5.40 -22.49
CA GLY A 319 5.85 6.84 -22.58
C GLY A 319 6.62 7.75 -21.61
N TYR A 320 7.84 7.35 -21.23
CA TYR A 320 8.74 8.14 -20.36
C TYR A 320 9.82 8.85 -21.16
N PRO A 321 10.33 10.02 -20.71
CA PRO A 321 11.43 10.74 -21.39
C PRO A 321 12.75 9.98 -21.26
N LYS A 322 13.57 10.01 -22.32
CA LYS A 322 14.73 9.12 -22.54
C LYS A 322 16.04 9.86 -22.79
N VAL A 323 16.01 11.15 -23.10
CA VAL A 323 17.21 11.90 -23.55
C VAL A 323 17.55 13.04 -22.58
N ILE A 324 16.58 13.87 -22.20
CA ILE A 324 16.78 14.96 -21.25
C ILE A 324 17.27 14.45 -19.87
N PRO A 325 16.71 13.37 -19.28
CA PRO A 325 17.19 12.89 -17.98
C PRO A 325 18.62 12.35 -18.03
N ARG A 326 19.05 11.79 -19.18
CA ARG A 326 20.44 11.36 -19.42
C ARG A 326 21.38 12.57 -19.45
N ALA A 327 21.05 13.61 -20.22
CA ALA A 327 21.85 14.83 -20.29
C ALA A 327 21.96 15.53 -18.93
N TYR A 328 20.87 15.56 -18.14
CA TYR A 328 20.89 16.09 -16.78
C TYR A 328 21.72 15.24 -15.81
N ALA A 329 21.67 13.91 -15.91
CA ALA A 329 22.57 13.03 -15.15
C ALA A 329 24.04 13.28 -15.49
N GLN A 330 24.37 13.47 -16.76
CA GLN A 330 25.72 13.79 -17.23
C GLN A 330 26.19 15.17 -16.76
N ARG A 331 25.31 16.19 -16.77
CA ARG A 331 25.58 17.51 -16.16
C ARG A 331 25.94 17.40 -14.68
N ILE A 332 25.21 16.60 -13.92
CA ILE A 332 25.50 16.35 -12.50
C ILE A 332 26.89 15.69 -12.34
N GLN A 333 27.21 14.69 -13.16
CA GLN A 333 28.49 13.97 -13.11
C GLN A 333 29.68 14.84 -13.51
N ASN A 334 29.48 15.77 -14.45
CA ASN A 334 30.50 16.71 -14.91
C ASN A 334 30.62 17.98 -14.04
N SER A 335 29.71 18.19 -13.09
CA SER A 335 29.74 19.35 -12.20
C SER A 335 30.95 19.29 -11.26
N LYS A 336 31.56 20.45 -11.00
CA LYS A 336 32.57 20.62 -9.95
C LYS A 336 31.99 20.48 -8.54
N TYR A 337 30.68 20.71 -8.38
CA TYR A 337 29.94 20.68 -7.11
C TYR A 337 28.70 19.80 -7.25
N PRO A 338 28.85 18.48 -7.50
CA PRO A 338 27.73 17.58 -7.71
C PRO A 338 26.82 17.52 -6.48
N GLU A 339 27.32 17.78 -5.28
CA GLU A 339 26.58 17.79 -4.02
C GLU A 339 25.50 18.87 -3.90
N ASN A 340 25.56 19.94 -4.69
CA ASN A 340 24.51 20.96 -4.74
C ASN A 340 23.21 20.44 -5.36
N PHE A 341 23.30 19.40 -6.19
CA PHE A 341 22.17 18.82 -6.90
C PHE A 341 21.33 17.91 -6.00
N SER A 342 20.01 18.08 -6.08
CA SER A 342 19.02 17.32 -5.33
C SER A 342 17.76 17.13 -6.17
N ILE A 343 17.31 15.88 -6.32
CA ILE A 343 16.19 15.52 -7.20
C ILE A 343 15.08 14.84 -6.40
N ASN A 344 13.86 15.34 -6.51
CA ASN A 344 12.64 14.59 -6.22
C ASN A 344 12.04 14.15 -7.56
N LEU A 345 11.85 12.85 -7.77
CA LEU A 345 11.33 12.29 -9.03
C LEU A 345 9.93 11.73 -8.82
N TYR A 346 8.96 12.36 -9.48
CA TYR A 346 7.56 11.94 -9.51
C TYR A 346 7.28 11.40 -10.91
N THR A 347 6.94 10.11 -11.01
CA THR A 347 6.54 9.43 -12.26
C THR A 347 5.18 8.78 -12.07
N GLY A 348 4.52 8.34 -13.15
CA GLY A 348 3.27 7.58 -13.03
C GLY A 348 3.49 6.26 -12.27
N ALA A 349 4.33 5.38 -12.81
CA ALA A 349 4.79 4.18 -12.11
C ALA A 349 6.30 3.97 -12.33
N SER A 350 6.75 2.75 -12.60
CA SER A 350 8.15 2.51 -13.00
C SER A 350 8.45 3.05 -14.40
N THR A 351 9.72 3.35 -14.66
CA THR A 351 10.24 3.78 -15.96
C THR A 351 11.52 3.01 -16.33
N GLY A 352 12.13 3.32 -17.47
CA GLY A 352 13.34 2.65 -17.94
C GLY A 352 14.64 3.16 -17.31
N ASP A 353 15.75 2.56 -17.73
CA ASP A 353 17.09 2.95 -17.28
C ASP A 353 17.39 4.43 -17.61
N GLU A 354 16.83 4.94 -18.71
CA GLU A 354 17.07 6.29 -19.21
C GLU A 354 16.46 7.40 -18.36
N LEU A 355 15.67 7.06 -17.34
CA LEU A 355 15.16 7.97 -16.32
C LEU A 355 15.48 7.46 -14.91
N ASP A 356 14.84 6.37 -14.48
CA ASP A 356 15.01 5.82 -13.13
C ASP A 356 16.46 5.39 -12.86
N GLY A 357 17.09 4.71 -13.83
CA GLY A 357 18.46 4.19 -13.69
C GLY A 357 19.52 5.30 -13.65
N VAL A 358 19.56 6.16 -14.67
CA VAL A 358 20.56 7.23 -14.75
C VAL A 358 20.44 8.24 -13.61
N LEU A 359 19.23 8.63 -13.21
CA LEU A 359 19.06 9.56 -12.10
C LEU A 359 19.41 8.91 -10.75
N ALA A 360 19.10 7.63 -10.54
CA ALA A 360 19.56 6.88 -9.36
C ALA A 360 21.09 6.87 -9.24
N ARG A 361 21.80 6.58 -10.35
CA ARG A 361 23.27 6.47 -10.38
C ARG A 361 24.01 7.78 -10.13
N THR A 362 23.34 8.94 -10.17
CA THR A 362 23.94 10.22 -9.72
C THR A 362 24.16 10.30 -8.20
N GLY A 363 23.43 9.50 -7.41
CA GLY A 363 23.36 9.66 -5.94
C GLY A 363 22.71 10.98 -5.48
N ARG A 364 22.07 11.74 -6.39
CA ARG A 364 21.38 13.02 -6.11
C ARG A 364 19.88 12.92 -6.05
N LEU A 365 19.32 11.76 -6.41
CA LEU A 365 17.94 11.44 -6.14
C LEU A 365 17.71 11.33 -4.61
N LYS A 366 16.78 12.12 -4.08
CA LYS A 366 16.45 12.21 -2.65
C LYS A 366 15.08 11.62 -2.33
N LEU A 367 14.10 11.81 -3.21
CA LEU A 367 12.77 11.23 -3.08
C LEU A 367 12.32 10.62 -4.42
N LYS A 368 11.76 9.40 -4.36
CA LYS A 368 11.05 8.76 -5.47
C LYS A 368 9.61 8.42 -5.05
N ILE A 369 8.63 8.74 -5.90
CA ILE A 369 7.24 8.28 -5.76
C ILE A 369 6.69 7.83 -7.13
N PRO A 370 5.57 7.10 -7.20
CA PRO A 370 4.94 6.27 -6.16
C PRO A 370 5.23 4.77 -6.34
N TYR A 371 6.05 4.42 -7.34
CA TYR A 371 6.40 3.05 -7.70
C TYR A 371 7.77 3.05 -8.38
N GLN A 372 8.51 1.96 -8.29
CA GLN A 372 9.71 1.72 -9.08
C GLN A 372 9.88 0.23 -9.36
N SER A 373 10.64 -0.12 -10.39
CA SER A 373 11.06 -1.51 -10.62
C SER A 373 12.52 -1.62 -11.08
N HIS A 374 13.29 -0.53 -10.97
CA HIS A 374 14.66 -0.45 -11.47
C HIS A 374 15.63 -1.02 -10.43
N PRO A 375 16.56 -1.94 -10.80
CA PRO A 375 17.46 -2.58 -9.84
C PRO A 375 18.29 -1.60 -9.00
N ASP A 376 18.78 -0.51 -9.60
CA ASP A 376 19.56 0.51 -8.87
C ASP A 376 18.70 1.29 -7.85
N LEU A 377 17.45 1.62 -8.19
CA LEU A 377 16.54 2.27 -7.24
C LEU A 377 16.24 1.33 -6.06
N ARG A 378 15.80 0.10 -6.35
CA ARG A 378 15.55 -0.93 -5.33
C ARG A 378 16.77 -1.11 -4.40
N LYS A 379 17.97 -1.14 -4.97
CA LYS A 379 19.24 -1.24 -4.22
C LYS A 379 19.48 -0.03 -3.33
N PHE A 380 19.28 1.19 -3.81
CA PHE A 380 19.53 2.40 -3.01
C PHE A 380 18.46 2.67 -1.95
N ILE A 381 17.20 2.33 -2.22
CA ILE A 381 16.08 2.35 -1.25
C ILE A 381 16.41 1.40 -0.10
N ASN A 382 16.71 0.13 -0.40
CA ASN A 382 17.07 -0.87 0.62
C ASN A 382 18.43 -0.64 1.29
N GLN A 383 19.20 0.37 0.86
CA GLN A 383 20.41 0.85 1.52
C GLN A 383 20.19 2.14 2.34
N GLY A 384 18.96 2.66 2.40
CA GLY A 384 18.66 3.92 3.10
C GLY A 384 19.31 5.15 2.45
N LYS A 385 19.60 5.12 1.15
CA LYS A 385 20.28 6.20 0.40
C LYS A 385 19.33 7.12 -0.36
N LEU A 386 18.07 6.72 -0.47
CA LEU A 386 17.01 7.36 -1.24
C LEU A 386 15.69 7.13 -0.49
N ASP A 387 14.96 8.21 -0.21
CA ASP A 387 13.60 8.09 0.33
C ASP A 387 12.66 7.62 -0.78
N PHE A 388 11.81 6.66 -0.46
CA PHE A 388 10.81 6.13 -1.36
C PHE A 388 9.49 6.03 -0.63
N ILE A 389 8.44 6.55 -1.27
CA ILE A 389 7.07 6.47 -0.76
C ILE A 389 6.27 5.77 -1.85
N ASP A 390 5.96 4.50 -1.65
CA ASP A 390 4.96 3.84 -2.45
C ASP A 390 3.54 4.13 -1.95
N MET A 391 2.61 4.18 -2.89
CA MET A 391 1.24 4.60 -2.66
C MET A 391 0.28 3.83 -3.56
N HIS A 392 -0.97 3.74 -3.14
CA HIS A 392 -2.09 3.51 -4.06
C HIS A 392 -2.04 4.56 -5.17
N LEU A 393 -1.95 4.08 -6.41
CA LEU A 393 -1.66 4.91 -7.58
C LEU A 393 -2.76 5.94 -7.84
N SER A 394 -4.01 5.59 -7.57
CA SER A 394 -5.14 6.51 -7.74
C SER A 394 -5.04 7.77 -6.87
N HIS A 395 -4.42 7.68 -5.68
CA HIS A 395 -4.37 8.78 -4.71
C HIS A 395 -3.31 9.85 -5.05
N VAL A 396 -2.25 9.47 -5.78
CA VAL A 396 -1.02 10.27 -5.87
C VAL A 396 -1.24 11.59 -6.59
N SER A 397 -1.97 11.57 -7.71
CA SER A 397 -2.30 12.78 -8.46
C SER A 397 -3.08 13.79 -7.61
N ARG A 398 -4.03 13.32 -6.80
CA ARG A 398 -4.78 14.16 -5.86
C ARG A 398 -3.85 14.79 -4.82
N TYR A 399 -3.00 14.01 -4.16
CA TYR A 399 -2.10 14.49 -3.09
C TYR A 399 -1.12 15.56 -3.60
N ILE A 400 -0.64 15.42 -4.84
CA ILE A 400 0.20 16.44 -5.50
C ILE A 400 -0.62 17.71 -5.76
N ARG A 401 -1.86 17.62 -6.28
CA ARG A 401 -2.73 18.80 -6.49
C ARG A 401 -3.15 19.49 -5.19
N GLU A 402 -3.23 18.75 -4.08
CA GLU A 402 -3.52 19.28 -2.74
C GLU A 402 -2.29 19.93 -2.06
N GLY A 403 -1.09 19.83 -2.64
CA GLY A 403 0.14 20.40 -2.08
C GLY A 403 0.70 19.64 -0.89
N ILE A 404 0.32 18.36 -0.70
CA ILE A 404 0.88 17.48 0.34
C ILE A 404 2.35 17.15 0.03
N PHE A 405 2.67 17.02 -1.26
CA PHE A 405 4.04 16.85 -1.74
C PHE A 405 4.69 18.20 -2.10
N PRO A 406 6.04 18.30 -2.03
CA PRO A 406 6.78 19.43 -2.59
C PRO A 406 6.31 19.80 -4.01
N PRO A 407 6.17 21.11 -4.32
CA PRO A 407 5.63 21.54 -5.60
C PRO A 407 6.54 21.15 -6.77
N ILE A 408 5.93 20.68 -7.85
CA ILE A 408 6.62 20.35 -9.10
C ILE A 408 7.10 21.65 -9.74
N ASN A 409 8.42 21.78 -9.94
CA ASN A 409 8.98 22.95 -10.61
C ASN A 409 9.14 22.73 -12.12
N VAL A 410 9.47 21.51 -12.55
CA VAL A 410 9.63 21.13 -13.95
C VAL A 410 8.80 19.89 -14.28
N ALA A 411 8.12 19.90 -15.44
CA ALA A 411 7.59 18.71 -16.06
C ALA A 411 8.40 18.35 -17.32
N ILE A 412 8.74 17.07 -17.48
CA ILE A 412 9.32 16.53 -18.72
C ILE A 412 8.40 15.42 -19.21
N VAL A 413 7.86 15.55 -20.42
CA VAL A 413 6.92 14.58 -20.98
C VAL A 413 7.36 14.10 -22.35
N GLU A 414 7.09 12.85 -22.66
CA GLU A 414 7.17 12.33 -24.03
C GLU A 414 5.84 12.56 -24.77
N ALA A 415 5.92 12.96 -26.04
CA ALA A 415 4.75 13.26 -26.86
C ALA A 415 4.92 12.73 -28.30
N CYS A 416 3.81 12.32 -28.92
CA CYS A 416 3.73 12.08 -30.37
C CYS A 416 3.44 13.38 -31.14
N ASP A 417 2.84 14.40 -30.51
CA ASP A 417 2.62 15.72 -31.13
C ASP A 417 2.47 16.87 -30.12
N VAL A 418 2.85 18.08 -30.54
CA VAL A 418 2.64 19.35 -29.82
C VAL A 418 2.17 20.44 -30.78
N THR A 419 1.02 21.04 -30.49
CA THR A 419 0.45 22.11 -31.31
C THR A 419 0.83 23.50 -30.79
N SER A 420 0.81 24.50 -31.69
CA SER A 420 1.09 25.91 -31.36
C SER A 420 0.12 26.50 -30.33
N ASP A 421 -1.11 25.99 -30.26
CA ASP A 421 -2.09 26.38 -29.25
C ASP A 421 -1.89 25.67 -27.90
N GLY A 422 -0.91 24.77 -27.75
CA GLY A 422 -0.53 24.17 -26.47
C GLY A 422 -1.27 22.88 -26.13
N ARG A 423 -1.70 22.10 -27.14
CA ARG A 423 -2.15 20.72 -26.93
C ARG A 423 -0.95 19.79 -27.05
N ILE A 424 -0.78 18.92 -26.06
CA ILE A 424 0.25 17.88 -26.00
C ILE A 424 -0.46 16.52 -26.13
N TYR A 425 -0.06 15.74 -27.13
CA TYR A 425 -0.56 14.39 -27.36
C TYR A 425 0.51 13.38 -26.91
N LEU A 426 0.20 12.58 -25.89
CA LEU A 426 1.14 11.63 -25.29
C LEU A 426 1.39 10.39 -26.18
N THR A 427 2.33 9.54 -25.77
CA THR A 427 2.77 8.32 -26.44
C THR A 427 2.10 7.06 -25.87
N ASN A 428 2.84 6.03 -25.44
CA ASN A 428 2.25 4.75 -24.99
C ASN A 428 1.67 4.76 -23.57
N SER A 429 1.74 5.88 -22.83
CA SER A 429 1.12 5.96 -21.49
C SER A 429 0.61 7.36 -21.14
N SER A 430 -0.41 7.40 -20.27
CA SER A 430 -0.89 8.64 -19.66
C SER A 430 -0.19 8.95 -18.33
N GLY A 431 -0.06 7.95 -17.45
CA GLY A 431 0.44 8.11 -16.08
C GLY A 431 -0.25 9.25 -15.32
N MET A 432 0.55 10.11 -14.68
CA MET A 432 0.11 11.39 -14.07
C MET A 432 0.46 12.62 -14.93
N SER A 433 0.73 12.44 -16.23
CA SER A 433 1.21 13.54 -17.09
C SER A 433 0.27 14.74 -17.10
N SER A 434 -1.05 14.51 -16.97
CA SER A 434 -2.06 15.57 -16.82
C SER A 434 -1.88 16.40 -15.54
N THR A 435 -1.62 15.76 -14.40
CA THR A 435 -1.29 16.44 -13.13
C THR A 435 0.02 17.24 -13.23
N TYR A 436 1.06 16.66 -13.83
CA TYR A 436 2.36 17.33 -13.96
C TYR A 436 2.29 18.55 -14.87
N LEU A 437 1.66 18.41 -16.03
CA LEU A 437 1.45 19.49 -16.99
C LEU A 437 0.42 20.52 -16.51
N ALA A 438 -0.49 20.17 -15.59
CA ALA A 438 -1.32 21.16 -14.92
C ALA A 438 -0.50 22.08 -14.00
N LEU A 439 0.43 21.52 -13.21
CA LEU A 439 1.08 22.21 -12.08
C LEU A 439 2.46 22.80 -12.36
N ALA A 440 3.30 22.16 -13.20
CA ALA A 440 4.71 22.52 -13.32
C ALA A 440 4.93 23.93 -13.91
N LYS A 441 5.85 24.72 -13.33
CA LYS A 441 6.15 26.05 -13.85
C LYS A 441 6.69 25.99 -15.28
N ASP A 442 7.69 25.15 -15.50
CA ASP A 442 8.39 25.01 -16.77
C ASP A 442 8.17 23.59 -17.33
N ILE A 443 7.89 23.49 -18.63
CA ILE A 443 7.57 22.25 -19.34
C ILE A 443 8.60 22.03 -20.45
N TYR A 444 9.16 20.83 -20.52
CA TYR A 444 9.96 20.35 -21.64
C TYR A 444 9.30 19.13 -22.27
N VAL A 445 9.40 19.01 -23.60
CA VAL A 445 8.78 17.89 -24.33
C VAL A 445 9.83 17.15 -25.16
N GLU A 446 9.90 15.83 -24.99
CA GLU A 446 10.54 14.94 -25.95
C GLU A 446 9.50 14.55 -27.01
N LEU A 447 9.60 15.18 -28.19
CA LEU A 447 8.72 14.91 -29.32
C LEU A 447 9.28 13.73 -30.11
N ASN A 448 8.70 12.54 -29.90
CA ASN A 448 9.29 11.28 -30.31
C ASN A 448 8.68 10.74 -31.62
N GLU A 449 9.49 10.64 -32.67
CA GLU A 449 9.11 10.18 -34.01
C GLU A 449 8.91 8.67 -34.11
N ALA A 450 9.44 7.88 -33.17
CA ALA A 450 9.11 6.44 -33.07
C ALA A 450 7.62 6.21 -32.75
N HIS A 451 6.94 7.23 -32.20
CA HIS A 451 5.53 7.20 -31.88
C HIS A 451 4.73 7.96 -32.97
N PRO A 452 3.96 7.28 -33.83
CA PRO A 452 3.29 7.88 -34.99
C PRO A 452 2.17 8.87 -34.62
N LEU A 453 1.82 9.78 -35.54
CA LEU A 453 0.79 10.83 -35.29
C LEU A 453 -0.62 10.23 -35.13
N GLU A 454 -0.83 9.05 -35.69
CA GLU A 454 -2.03 8.24 -35.64
C GLU A 454 -2.42 7.84 -34.20
N MET A 455 -1.51 7.95 -33.22
CA MET A 455 -1.81 7.78 -31.80
C MET A 455 -2.77 8.85 -31.23
N LYS A 456 -2.92 10.00 -31.89
CA LYS A 456 -3.87 11.06 -31.50
C LYS A 456 -5.30 10.51 -31.37
N GLY A 457 -5.91 10.61 -30.20
CA GLY A 457 -7.23 10.04 -29.91
C GLY A 457 -7.22 8.71 -29.15
N LEU A 458 -6.05 8.06 -29.00
CA LEU A 458 -5.90 6.89 -28.14
C LEU A 458 -6.16 7.23 -26.66
N HIS A 459 -5.85 8.46 -26.25
CA HIS A 459 -6.03 8.94 -24.88
C HIS A 459 -7.45 9.45 -24.57
N ASP A 460 -7.82 9.42 -23.29
CA ASP A 460 -8.97 10.09 -22.70
C ASP A 460 -8.56 10.77 -21.38
N ILE A 461 -8.15 12.03 -21.51
CA ILE A 461 -7.56 12.83 -20.44
C ILE A 461 -8.66 13.55 -19.67
N TYR A 462 -8.98 13.04 -18.48
CA TYR A 462 -9.85 13.68 -17.51
C TYR A 462 -9.10 13.90 -16.19
N LEU A 463 -9.20 15.10 -15.63
CA LEU A 463 -8.54 15.49 -14.37
C LEU A 463 -9.62 15.94 -13.36
N PRO A 464 -9.89 15.18 -12.29
CA PRO A 464 -10.97 15.51 -11.36
C PRO A 464 -10.76 16.82 -10.59
N GLU A 465 -11.80 17.66 -10.54
CA GLU A 465 -11.85 18.85 -9.69
C GLU A 465 -11.80 18.45 -8.20
N LEU A 466 -10.85 19.03 -7.44
CA LEU A 466 -10.67 18.73 -6.02
C LEU A 466 -11.91 19.11 -5.18
N HIS A 467 -12.25 18.28 -4.20
CA HIS A 467 -13.28 18.54 -3.17
C HIS A 467 -14.72 18.78 -3.68
N THR A 468 -15.04 18.43 -4.93
CA THR A 468 -16.36 18.72 -5.52
C THR A 468 -17.44 17.68 -5.24
N GLY A 469 -17.06 16.45 -4.89
CA GLY A 469 -18.00 15.33 -4.73
C GLY A 469 -18.75 14.95 -6.02
N ARG A 470 -18.33 15.45 -7.18
CA ARG A 470 -18.91 15.08 -8.48
C ARG A 470 -18.48 13.66 -8.85
N PRO A 471 -19.39 12.83 -9.39
CA PRO A 471 -19.05 11.49 -9.87
C PRO A 471 -18.14 11.56 -11.10
N ILE A 472 -17.36 10.51 -11.30
CA ILE A 472 -16.63 10.24 -12.53
C ILE A 472 -17.58 9.46 -13.45
N ASN A 473 -18.04 10.06 -14.54
CA ASN A 473 -19.11 9.53 -15.41
C ASN A 473 -18.62 8.40 -16.36
N ILE A 474 -18.02 7.35 -15.80
CA ILE A 474 -17.68 6.11 -16.51
C ILE A 474 -18.59 5.01 -15.99
N ASP A 475 -19.40 4.45 -16.87
CA ASP A 475 -20.30 3.31 -16.66
C ASP A 475 -19.86 2.08 -17.48
N TYR A 476 -19.17 2.29 -18.60
CA TYR A 476 -18.62 1.28 -19.51
C TYR A 476 -17.13 1.48 -19.78
N VAL A 477 -16.41 0.39 -20.11
CA VAL A 477 -14.95 0.43 -20.29
C VAL A 477 -14.47 1.36 -21.41
N ASP A 478 -15.32 1.61 -22.40
CA ASP A 478 -15.09 2.42 -23.60
C ASP A 478 -15.63 3.86 -23.53
N ASP A 479 -16.24 4.27 -22.42
CA ASP A 479 -16.73 5.65 -22.24
C ASP A 479 -15.60 6.67 -22.36
N ARG A 480 -15.86 7.82 -23.00
CA ARG A 480 -14.92 8.94 -23.09
C ARG A 480 -15.46 10.14 -22.36
N ILE A 481 -14.73 10.61 -21.34
CA ILE A 481 -15.15 11.68 -20.43
C ILE A 481 -14.23 12.91 -20.46
N GLY A 482 -13.13 12.85 -21.21
CA GLY A 482 -12.08 13.86 -21.24
C GLY A 482 -11.69 14.27 -22.66
N THR A 483 -10.43 14.69 -22.82
CA THR A 483 -9.87 15.14 -24.10
C THR A 483 -8.78 14.18 -24.63
N PRO A 484 -8.57 14.09 -25.95
CA PRO A 484 -7.52 13.22 -26.52
C PRO A 484 -6.08 13.80 -26.38
N TYR A 485 -5.93 14.89 -25.63
CA TYR A 485 -4.70 15.64 -25.38
C TYR A 485 -4.73 16.27 -23.99
N ILE A 486 -3.58 16.72 -23.51
CA ILE A 486 -3.47 17.64 -22.36
C ILE A 486 -3.31 19.07 -22.89
N ARG A 487 -4.04 20.03 -22.32
CA ARG A 487 -3.94 21.45 -22.69
C ARG A 487 -3.13 22.23 -21.66
N VAL A 488 -2.13 22.97 -22.11
CA VAL A 488 -1.31 23.88 -21.31
C VAL A 488 -1.26 25.29 -21.92
N ASN A 489 -0.74 26.28 -21.17
CA ASN A 489 -0.33 27.55 -21.77
C ASN A 489 0.96 27.29 -22.59
N PRO A 490 1.00 27.61 -23.91
CA PRO A 490 2.20 27.45 -24.75
C PRO A 490 3.46 28.12 -24.21
N GLU A 491 3.33 29.21 -23.44
CA GLU A 491 4.48 29.91 -22.84
C GLU A 491 5.19 29.10 -21.75
N ARG A 492 4.50 28.14 -21.11
CA ARG A 492 5.10 27.21 -20.15
C ARG A 492 5.99 26.16 -20.83
N ILE A 493 5.79 25.92 -22.13
CA ILE A 493 6.70 25.06 -22.93
C ILE A 493 7.98 25.85 -23.17
N LYS A 494 9.07 25.47 -22.49
CA LYS A 494 10.36 26.16 -22.51
C LYS A 494 11.33 25.59 -23.54
N GLY A 495 11.24 24.29 -23.83
CA GLY A 495 12.02 23.63 -24.86
C GLY A 495 11.34 22.36 -25.38
N ILE A 496 11.60 22.04 -26.64
CA ILE A 496 11.20 20.81 -27.30
C ILE A 496 12.46 20.18 -27.89
N ILE A 497 12.63 18.87 -27.72
CA ILE A 497 13.69 18.10 -28.38
C ILE A 497 13.04 17.04 -29.27
N LEU A 498 13.60 16.85 -30.47
CA LEU A 498 13.20 15.76 -31.35
C LEU A 498 13.92 14.47 -30.92
N THR A 499 13.18 13.39 -30.77
CA THR A 499 13.74 12.06 -30.46
C THR A 499 13.14 11.02 -31.41
N ASN A 500 13.79 9.86 -31.53
CA ASN A 500 13.26 8.74 -32.30
C ASN A 500 13.69 7.44 -31.62
N LYS A 501 12.94 7.02 -30.58
CA LYS A 501 13.29 5.87 -29.73
C LYS A 501 12.05 5.11 -29.28
N PHE A 502 12.04 3.79 -29.49
CA PHE A 502 11.07 2.88 -28.88
C PHE A 502 11.20 2.89 -27.34
N ASP A 503 10.16 2.40 -26.65
CA ASP A 503 10.16 2.21 -25.21
C ASP A 503 11.03 1.00 -24.80
N SER A 504 11.94 1.18 -23.83
CA SER A 504 12.88 0.14 -23.40
C SER A 504 12.26 -0.81 -22.36
N SER A 505 11.37 -1.70 -22.82
CA SER A 505 10.77 -2.76 -22.01
C SER A 505 11.58 -4.06 -22.05
N PRO A 506 12.02 -4.64 -20.91
CA PRO A 506 12.61 -5.97 -20.88
C PRO A 506 11.51 -7.01 -21.20
N GLY A 507 11.65 -7.67 -22.35
CA GLY A 507 10.63 -8.57 -22.91
C GLY A 507 10.13 -9.64 -21.92
N PHE A 508 8.85 -9.97 -22.04
CA PHE A 508 8.18 -10.86 -21.10
C PHE A 508 8.63 -12.32 -21.25
N LYS A 509 8.82 -13.01 -20.12
CA LYS A 509 9.03 -14.46 -20.14
C LYS A 509 7.72 -15.15 -20.55
N LYS A 510 7.85 -16.19 -21.37
CA LYS A 510 6.72 -17.11 -21.63
C LYS A 510 6.24 -17.71 -20.30
N PRO A 511 4.93 -17.88 -20.10
CA PRO A 511 4.42 -18.56 -18.92
C PRO A 511 4.95 -19.99 -18.79
N ASP A 512 5.12 -20.43 -17.55
CA ASP A 512 5.53 -21.78 -17.19
C ASP A 512 4.32 -22.64 -16.78
N ASP A 513 4.53 -23.95 -16.58
CA ASP A 513 3.47 -24.90 -16.24
C ASP A 513 2.73 -24.53 -14.93
N ALA A 514 3.43 -23.92 -13.97
CA ALA A 514 2.83 -23.41 -12.74
C ALA A 514 1.87 -22.24 -13.05
N SER A 515 2.30 -21.29 -13.87
CA SER A 515 1.47 -20.18 -14.35
C SER A 515 0.24 -20.66 -15.11
N PHE A 516 0.35 -21.69 -15.95
CA PHE A 516 -0.80 -22.29 -16.65
C PHE A 516 -1.77 -23.02 -15.71
N LYS A 517 -1.28 -23.76 -14.71
CA LYS A 517 -2.14 -24.38 -13.69
C LYS A 517 -2.93 -23.34 -12.90
N ILE A 518 -2.26 -22.29 -12.43
CA ILE A 518 -2.89 -21.17 -11.73
C ILE A 518 -3.97 -20.53 -12.62
N ALA A 519 -3.64 -20.25 -13.89
CA ALA A 519 -4.60 -19.69 -14.85
C ALA A 519 -5.84 -20.57 -15.00
N ASN A 520 -5.68 -21.87 -15.20
CA ASN A 520 -6.82 -22.79 -15.35
C ASN A 520 -7.70 -22.84 -14.09
N HIS A 521 -7.11 -22.87 -12.89
CA HIS A 521 -7.87 -22.78 -11.64
C HIS A 521 -8.70 -21.50 -11.53
N ILE A 522 -8.16 -20.36 -11.98
CA ILE A 522 -8.89 -19.07 -12.02
C ILE A 522 -10.05 -19.14 -13.03
N LEU A 523 -9.81 -19.65 -14.24
CA LEU A 523 -10.83 -19.69 -15.30
C LEU A 523 -11.96 -20.67 -14.98
N ASP A 524 -11.66 -21.85 -14.44
CA ASP A 524 -12.67 -22.82 -14.03
C ASP A 524 -13.54 -22.28 -12.88
N PHE A 525 -12.94 -21.56 -11.92
CA PHE A 525 -13.69 -20.83 -10.87
C PHE A 525 -14.61 -19.75 -11.45
N ILE A 526 -14.14 -18.93 -12.40
CA ILE A 526 -14.97 -17.89 -13.02
C ILE A 526 -16.16 -18.52 -13.78
N LEU A 527 -15.95 -19.66 -14.43
CA LEU A 527 -17.02 -20.36 -15.15
C LEU A 527 -18.03 -21.01 -14.19
N ASP A 528 -17.60 -21.56 -13.05
CA ASP A 528 -18.51 -22.03 -11.98
C ASP A 528 -19.37 -20.88 -11.42
N GLU A 529 -18.77 -19.71 -11.18
CA GLU A 529 -19.51 -18.51 -10.76
C GLU A 529 -20.53 -18.06 -11.82
N VAL A 530 -20.25 -18.24 -13.11
CA VAL A 530 -21.19 -17.95 -14.21
C VAL A 530 -22.31 -18.98 -14.28
N GLU A 531 -22.01 -20.26 -14.11
CA GLU A 531 -23.01 -21.35 -14.10
C GLU A 531 -24.01 -21.16 -12.95
N HIS A 532 -23.51 -20.81 -11.76
CA HIS A 532 -24.33 -20.47 -10.60
C HIS A 532 -24.99 -19.08 -10.67
N GLY A 533 -24.79 -18.31 -11.74
CA GLY A 533 -25.38 -16.98 -11.93
C GLY A 533 -24.87 -15.90 -10.97
N ARG A 534 -23.74 -16.12 -10.30
CA ARG A 534 -23.06 -15.12 -9.45
C ARG A 534 -22.28 -14.12 -10.30
N ILE A 535 -21.63 -14.58 -11.37
CA ILE A 535 -21.08 -13.71 -12.43
C ILE A 535 -22.03 -13.72 -13.64
N PRO A 536 -22.31 -12.58 -14.29
CA PRO A 536 -23.13 -12.54 -15.51
C PRO A 536 -22.54 -13.37 -16.65
N LYS A 537 -23.39 -13.96 -17.51
CA LYS A 537 -22.95 -14.72 -18.70
C LYS A 537 -22.12 -13.92 -19.72
N LYS A 538 -22.23 -12.58 -19.69
CA LYS A 538 -21.39 -11.66 -20.49
C LYS A 538 -20.04 -11.34 -19.83
N LEU A 539 -19.75 -11.96 -18.69
CA LEU A 539 -18.65 -11.67 -17.77
C LEU A 539 -18.69 -10.24 -17.20
N LEU A 540 -17.72 -9.94 -16.35
CA LEU A 540 -17.41 -8.62 -15.83
C LEU A 540 -16.02 -8.21 -16.36
N PRO A 541 -15.68 -6.91 -16.42
CA PRO A 541 -14.40 -6.52 -16.98
C PRO A 541 -13.23 -6.96 -16.09
N PHE A 542 -12.13 -7.35 -16.73
CA PHE A 542 -10.94 -7.88 -16.07
C PHE A 542 -9.91 -6.79 -15.81
N GLN A 543 -9.33 -6.80 -14.60
CA GLN A 543 -8.03 -6.21 -14.32
C GLN A 543 -7.00 -7.33 -14.18
N SER A 544 -5.86 -7.18 -14.84
CA SER A 544 -4.74 -8.12 -14.76
C SER A 544 -3.46 -7.35 -14.39
N GLY A 545 -2.74 -7.82 -13.37
CA GLY A 545 -1.44 -7.27 -13.00
C GLY A 545 -0.35 -7.61 -14.02
N VAL A 546 0.91 -7.29 -13.68
CA VAL A 546 2.07 -7.65 -14.50
C VAL A 546 2.63 -9.02 -14.14
N GLY A 547 3.15 -9.75 -15.13
CA GLY A 547 4.00 -10.94 -14.92
C GLY A 547 3.49 -12.23 -15.58
N ASN A 548 4.26 -13.32 -15.40
CA ASN A 548 4.04 -14.60 -16.09
C ASN A 548 2.62 -15.16 -15.88
N VAL A 549 2.11 -15.12 -14.65
CA VAL A 549 0.80 -15.70 -14.30
C VAL A 549 -0.35 -14.87 -14.90
N ALA A 550 -0.26 -13.55 -14.83
CA ALA A 550 -1.21 -12.64 -15.49
C ALA A 550 -1.27 -12.88 -17.01
N ASN A 551 -0.10 -13.04 -17.66
CA ASN A 551 0.00 -13.36 -19.07
C ASN A 551 -0.51 -14.77 -19.40
N ALA A 552 -0.37 -15.75 -18.50
CA ALA A 552 -0.96 -17.08 -18.65
C ALA A 552 -2.49 -17.04 -18.68
N VAL A 553 -3.12 -16.25 -17.80
CA VAL A 553 -4.59 -16.12 -17.76
C VAL A 553 -5.12 -15.62 -19.11
N LEU A 554 -4.56 -14.54 -19.64
CA LEU A 554 -5.01 -13.98 -20.92
C LEU A 554 -4.76 -14.96 -22.10
N ALA A 555 -3.60 -15.64 -22.11
CA ALA A 555 -3.28 -16.66 -23.11
C ALA A 555 -4.17 -17.93 -23.01
N CYS A 556 -4.65 -18.29 -21.82
CA CYS A 556 -5.64 -19.34 -21.64
C CYS A 556 -7.03 -18.90 -22.14
N ILE A 557 -7.50 -17.69 -21.81
CA ILE A 557 -8.77 -17.14 -22.31
C ILE A 557 -8.78 -17.11 -23.84
N ALA A 558 -7.69 -16.67 -24.47
CA ALA A 558 -7.53 -16.66 -25.92
C ALA A 558 -7.80 -18.04 -26.55
N LYS A 559 -7.40 -19.13 -25.89
CA LYS A 559 -7.53 -20.51 -26.39
C LYS A 559 -8.82 -21.22 -25.94
N ASP A 560 -9.45 -20.78 -24.85
CA ASP A 560 -10.61 -21.45 -24.27
C ASP A 560 -11.92 -20.97 -24.92
N ASN A 561 -12.60 -21.88 -25.63
CA ASN A 561 -13.86 -21.59 -26.33
C ASN A 561 -15.07 -21.36 -25.40
N ARG A 562 -14.92 -21.61 -24.10
CA ARG A 562 -15.92 -21.23 -23.07
C ARG A 562 -15.99 -19.71 -22.91
N PHE A 563 -14.89 -19.00 -23.22
CA PHE A 563 -14.82 -17.54 -23.22
C PHE A 563 -15.04 -17.01 -24.65
N LYS A 564 -16.12 -16.27 -24.86
CA LYS A 564 -16.48 -15.71 -26.18
C LYS A 564 -15.88 -14.33 -26.45
N SER A 565 -15.92 -13.46 -25.45
CA SER A 565 -15.40 -12.09 -25.52
C SER A 565 -15.20 -11.59 -24.09
N ILE A 566 -14.15 -10.80 -23.88
CA ILE A 566 -13.86 -10.11 -22.62
C ILE A 566 -13.67 -8.61 -22.82
N GLU A 567 -13.91 -7.89 -21.74
CA GLU A 567 -13.57 -6.48 -21.56
C GLU A 567 -12.43 -6.37 -20.55
N MET A 568 -11.58 -5.36 -20.69
CA MET A 568 -10.55 -5.07 -19.70
C MET A 568 -10.67 -3.64 -19.19
N TYR A 569 -10.52 -3.47 -17.88
CA TYR A 569 -10.29 -2.17 -17.24
C TYR A 569 -9.14 -2.38 -16.25
N THR A 570 -7.94 -2.06 -16.70
CA THR A 570 -6.69 -2.47 -16.06
C THR A 570 -5.76 -1.29 -15.88
N GLU A 571 -4.63 -1.53 -15.22
CA GLU A 571 -3.58 -0.54 -15.05
C GLU A 571 -2.66 -0.47 -16.29
N VAL A 572 -2.28 -1.64 -16.80
CA VAL A 572 -1.30 -1.83 -17.87
C VAL A 572 -1.71 -3.00 -18.76
N ILE A 573 -1.35 -2.91 -20.04
CA ILE A 573 -1.53 -3.96 -21.05
C ILE A 573 -0.15 -4.40 -21.55
N GLN A 574 0.02 -5.71 -21.76
CA GLN A 574 1.25 -6.36 -22.22
C GLN A 574 0.98 -7.19 -23.49
N ASP A 575 2.02 -7.75 -24.10
CA ASP A 575 1.97 -8.51 -25.37
C ASP A 575 0.88 -9.61 -25.41
N SER A 576 0.53 -10.20 -24.27
CA SER A 576 -0.54 -11.21 -24.14
C SER A 576 -1.93 -10.73 -24.60
N ILE A 577 -2.13 -9.43 -24.77
CA ILE A 577 -3.33 -8.86 -25.37
C ILE A 577 -3.49 -9.24 -26.85
N PHE A 578 -2.38 -9.47 -27.55
CA PHE A 578 -2.43 -9.81 -28.98
C PHE A 578 -3.06 -11.18 -29.20
N ASP A 579 -2.82 -12.15 -28.33
CA ASP A 579 -3.48 -13.48 -28.38
C ASP A 579 -5.01 -13.36 -28.30
N LEU A 580 -5.53 -12.40 -27.50
CA LEU A 580 -6.96 -12.11 -27.37
C LEU A 580 -7.54 -11.35 -28.56
N ILE A 581 -6.72 -10.55 -29.26
CA ILE A 581 -7.10 -9.85 -30.49
C ILE A 581 -7.14 -10.84 -31.66
N ASP A 582 -6.11 -11.69 -31.79
CA ASP A 582 -5.98 -12.71 -32.84
C ASP A 582 -7.04 -13.81 -32.75
N SER A 583 -7.61 -14.02 -31.56
CA SER A 583 -8.74 -14.94 -31.32
C SER A 583 -10.12 -14.26 -31.36
N ASP A 584 -10.19 -12.96 -31.68
CA ASP A 584 -11.37 -12.08 -31.63
C ASP A 584 -12.14 -12.12 -30.28
N LYS A 585 -11.39 -12.34 -29.18
CA LYS A 585 -11.92 -12.40 -27.81
C LYS A 585 -11.75 -11.09 -27.04
N LEU A 586 -10.99 -10.12 -27.54
CA LEU A 586 -10.98 -8.77 -26.97
C LEU A 586 -12.04 -7.87 -27.61
N ARG A 587 -13.07 -7.50 -26.83
CA ARG A 587 -13.97 -6.39 -27.23
C ARG A 587 -13.24 -5.06 -27.14
N PHE A 588 -12.76 -4.72 -25.94
CA PHE A 588 -12.17 -3.42 -25.64
C PHE A 588 -11.34 -3.46 -24.36
N ALA A 589 -10.30 -2.62 -24.28
CA ALA A 589 -9.46 -2.49 -23.10
C ALA A 589 -9.16 -1.02 -22.72
N SER A 590 -9.45 -0.70 -21.47
CA SER A 590 -9.09 0.55 -20.80
C SER A 590 -7.88 0.36 -19.91
N THR A 591 -6.91 1.27 -20.02
CA THR A 591 -5.60 1.15 -19.35
C THR A 591 -4.99 2.53 -19.04
N THR A 592 -3.93 2.58 -18.24
CA THR A 592 -3.01 3.75 -18.20
C THR A 592 -1.90 3.64 -19.25
N ALA A 593 -1.45 2.43 -19.58
CA ALA A 593 -0.26 2.19 -20.38
C ALA A 593 -0.34 0.95 -21.30
N LEU A 594 0.31 1.05 -22.46
CA LEU A 594 0.60 -0.04 -23.38
C LEU A 594 2.10 -0.39 -23.29
N THR A 595 2.43 -1.38 -22.47
CA THR A 595 3.82 -1.78 -22.21
C THR A 595 4.14 -3.02 -23.04
N PHE A 596 4.50 -2.80 -24.30
CA PHE A 596 4.85 -3.88 -25.22
C PHE A 596 6.35 -4.13 -25.30
N SER A 597 6.75 -5.37 -25.61
CA SER A 597 8.11 -5.67 -26.08
C SER A 597 8.41 -4.92 -27.38
N LEU A 598 9.67 -4.88 -27.82
CA LEU A 598 10.04 -4.22 -29.09
C LEU A 598 9.23 -4.77 -30.29
N GLU A 599 9.01 -6.08 -30.34
CA GLU A 599 8.22 -6.70 -31.41
C GLU A 599 6.72 -6.40 -31.25
N GLY A 600 6.21 -6.34 -30.02
CA GLY A 600 4.85 -5.88 -29.74
C GLY A 600 4.61 -4.42 -30.11
N GLN A 601 5.60 -3.53 -29.88
CA GLN A 601 5.54 -2.12 -30.30
C GLN A 601 5.51 -1.99 -31.83
N LYS A 602 6.43 -2.68 -32.54
CA LYS A 602 6.42 -2.74 -34.01
C LYS A 602 5.08 -3.25 -34.54
N ARG A 603 4.56 -4.36 -33.99
CA ARG A 603 3.25 -4.91 -34.36
C ARG A 603 2.14 -3.90 -34.14
N PHE A 604 2.09 -3.26 -32.98
CA PHE A 604 1.07 -2.27 -32.63
C PHE A 604 1.10 -1.06 -33.57
N PHE A 605 2.28 -0.51 -33.88
CA PHE A 605 2.40 0.64 -34.78
C PHE A 605 2.07 0.29 -36.23
N ASN A 606 2.50 -0.88 -36.72
CA ASN A 606 2.17 -1.36 -38.07
C ASN A 606 0.66 -1.61 -38.27
N GLN A 607 -0.08 -1.90 -37.20
CA GLN A 607 -1.53 -2.19 -37.20
C GLN A 607 -2.35 -1.08 -36.52
N LEU A 608 -1.76 0.09 -36.28
CA LEU A 608 -2.29 1.08 -35.32
C LEU A 608 -3.70 1.57 -35.67
N THR A 609 -3.98 1.81 -36.95
CA THR A 609 -5.30 2.28 -37.42
C THR A 609 -6.44 1.33 -37.02
N GLU A 610 -6.18 0.02 -37.07
CA GLU A 610 -7.14 -1.01 -36.68
C GLU A 610 -7.18 -1.17 -35.16
N LEU A 611 -6.02 -1.40 -34.54
CA LEU A 611 -5.91 -1.75 -33.12
C LEU A 611 -6.31 -0.60 -32.18
N LYS A 612 -6.10 0.66 -32.57
CA LYS A 612 -6.48 1.85 -31.79
C LYS A 612 -7.96 1.86 -31.39
N SER A 613 -8.84 1.26 -32.20
CA SER A 613 -10.27 1.17 -31.91
C SER A 613 -10.62 0.22 -30.77
N LYS A 614 -9.69 -0.64 -30.32
CA LYS A 614 -9.85 -1.56 -29.18
C LYS A 614 -9.30 -1.01 -27.85
N PHE A 615 -8.72 0.19 -27.83
CA PHE A 615 -7.98 0.72 -26.67
C PHE A 615 -8.38 2.15 -26.26
N ILE A 616 -8.25 2.43 -24.96
CA ILE A 616 -8.28 3.79 -24.39
C ILE A 616 -7.24 3.94 -23.27
N LEU A 617 -6.47 5.05 -23.33
CA LEU A 617 -5.44 5.37 -22.35
C LEU A 617 -5.90 6.52 -21.45
N ARG A 618 -6.11 6.23 -20.16
CA ARG A 618 -6.62 7.17 -19.16
C ARG A 618 -5.52 7.55 -18.17
N PRO A 619 -5.59 8.72 -17.51
CA PRO A 619 -4.75 9.00 -16.34
C PRO A 619 -4.95 7.94 -15.26
N MET A 620 -3.90 7.59 -14.52
CA MET A 620 -3.95 6.54 -13.49
C MET A 620 -4.90 6.84 -12.32
N GLU A 621 -5.19 8.12 -12.07
CA GLU A 621 -6.26 8.54 -11.14
C GLU A 621 -7.65 8.06 -11.58
N ILE A 622 -7.83 7.73 -12.86
CA ILE A 622 -9.08 7.26 -13.48
C ILE A 622 -9.05 5.75 -13.70
N SER A 623 -7.98 5.19 -14.30
CA SER A 623 -7.87 3.72 -14.49
C SER A 623 -7.85 2.95 -13.17
N ASN A 624 -7.36 3.57 -12.09
CA ASN A 624 -7.30 2.95 -10.78
C ASN A 624 -8.34 3.53 -9.81
N ASN A 625 -9.35 4.26 -10.28
CA ASN A 625 -10.24 4.97 -9.36
C ASN A 625 -11.17 4.03 -8.57
N PRO A 626 -11.19 4.09 -7.22
CA PRO A 626 -12.08 3.27 -6.39
C PRO A 626 -13.56 3.36 -6.74
N GLU A 627 -14.06 4.53 -7.14
CA GLU A 627 -15.46 4.74 -7.55
C GLU A 627 -15.79 3.92 -8.80
N VAL A 628 -14.93 4.02 -9.81
CA VAL A 628 -15.12 3.43 -11.14
C VAL A 628 -14.88 1.91 -11.10
N ILE A 629 -13.84 1.45 -10.41
CA ILE A 629 -13.56 0.02 -10.17
C ILE A 629 -14.77 -0.68 -9.54
N ARG A 630 -15.34 -0.06 -8.49
CA ARG A 630 -16.49 -0.62 -7.78
C ARG A 630 -17.78 -0.54 -8.60
N ARG A 631 -17.99 0.53 -9.38
CA ARG A 631 -19.17 0.66 -10.25
C ARG A 631 -19.22 -0.40 -11.34
N MET A 632 -18.11 -0.64 -12.04
CA MET A 632 -18.04 -1.65 -13.10
C MET A 632 -17.99 -3.09 -12.57
N GLY A 633 -17.66 -3.28 -11.28
CA GLY A 633 -17.64 -4.58 -10.64
C GLY A 633 -16.53 -5.48 -11.18
N LEU A 634 -15.28 -5.02 -11.13
CA LEU A 634 -14.16 -5.72 -11.77
C LEU A 634 -13.82 -7.08 -11.16
N ILE A 635 -13.40 -8.02 -12.00
CA ILE A 635 -12.64 -9.22 -11.59
C ILE A 635 -11.17 -8.82 -11.63
N THR A 636 -10.50 -8.85 -10.47
CA THR A 636 -9.15 -8.29 -10.29
C THR A 636 -8.16 -9.40 -9.94
N MET A 637 -6.99 -9.39 -10.58
CA MET A 637 -5.99 -10.45 -10.46
C MET A 637 -4.60 -9.87 -10.18
N ASN A 638 -4.08 -10.12 -8.99
CA ASN A 638 -2.84 -9.52 -8.48
C ASN A 638 -1.87 -10.59 -7.96
N THR A 639 -0.56 -10.34 -8.12
CA THR A 639 0.48 -11.30 -7.73
C THR A 639 0.91 -11.08 -6.29
N ALA A 640 0.91 -12.13 -5.46
CA ALA A 640 1.42 -12.09 -4.10
C ALA A 640 2.93 -12.44 -4.06
N LEU A 641 3.71 -11.71 -3.25
CA LEU A 641 5.07 -12.09 -2.88
C LEU A 641 5.04 -13.21 -1.83
N GLU A 642 4.18 -13.07 -0.83
CA GLU A 642 3.79 -14.12 0.11
C GLU A 642 2.37 -13.84 0.63
N ALA A 643 1.71 -14.87 1.14
CA ALA A 643 0.42 -14.78 1.82
C ALA A 643 0.45 -15.62 3.10
N ASP A 644 -0.33 -15.26 4.12
CA ASP A 644 -0.47 -16.10 5.31
C ASP A 644 -1.67 -17.04 5.25
N ILE A 645 -1.74 -17.96 6.20
CA ILE A 645 -2.86 -18.89 6.36
C ILE A 645 -4.20 -18.15 6.62
N TYR A 646 -4.18 -16.90 7.07
CA TYR A 646 -5.40 -16.11 7.24
C TYR A 646 -5.80 -15.35 5.96
N GLY A 647 -4.97 -15.40 4.92
CA GLY A 647 -5.19 -14.73 3.65
C GLY A 647 -4.97 -13.22 3.73
N ASN A 648 -4.05 -12.76 4.59
CA ASN A 648 -3.37 -11.49 4.37
C ASN A 648 -2.27 -11.70 3.31
N VAL A 649 -1.94 -10.65 2.57
CA VAL A 649 -0.97 -10.69 1.46
C VAL A 649 0.07 -9.60 1.60
N ASN A 650 1.31 -9.99 1.34
CA ASN A 650 2.47 -9.16 1.09
C ASN A 650 2.72 -9.10 -0.43
N SER A 651 2.82 -7.91 -0.98
CA SER A 651 3.12 -7.60 -2.38
C SER A 651 4.46 -6.87 -2.53
N THR A 652 5.05 -6.39 -1.43
CA THR A 652 6.10 -5.35 -1.47
C THR A 652 7.39 -5.71 -0.76
N HIS A 653 7.39 -6.28 0.44
CA HIS A 653 8.57 -6.35 1.31
C HIS A 653 9.08 -7.78 1.53
N VAL A 654 10.26 -8.09 0.99
CA VAL A 654 10.99 -9.32 1.33
C VAL A 654 11.47 -9.22 2.79
N LEU A 655 11.17 -10.24 3.59
CA LEU A 655 11.53 -10.29 5.03
C LEU A 655 11.07 -9.04 5.80
N GLY A 656 9.87 -8.54 5.49
CA GLY A 656 9.22 -7.41 6.15
C GLY A 656 9.90 -6.04 6.01
N SER A 657 11.01 -5.95 5.28
CA SER A 657 11.92 -4.80 5.34
C SER A 657 12.57 -4.41 4.01
N ALA A 658 12.82 -5.36 3.10
CA ALA A 658 13.46 -5.07 1.81
C ALA A 658 12.42 -4.89 0.70
N MET A 659 12.20 -3.64 0.29
CA MET A 659 11.30 -3.26 -0.79
C MET A 659 11.65 -3.97 -2.11
N MET A 660 10.64 -4.52 -2.77
CA MET A 660 10.70 -5.04 -4.14
C MET A 660 10.43 -3.90 -5.13
N ASN A 661 9.18 -3.46 -5.24
CA ASN A 661 8.75 -2.45 -6.24
C ASN A 661 7.95 -1.31 -5.61
N GLY A 662 6.86 -1.67 -4.93
CA GLY A 662 5.88 -0.78 -4.30
C GLY A 662 4.47 -1.39 -4.44
N ILE A 663 3.51 -0.94 -3.65
CA ILE A 663 2.14 -1.49 -3.63
C ILE A 663 1.43 -1.34 -4.98
N GLY A 664 1.64 -0.23 -5.69
CA GLY A 664 1.01 0.04 -6.98
C GLY A 664 -0.53 0.07 -6.89
N GLY A 665 -1.21 -0.22 -8.00
CA GLY A 665 -2.67 -0.28 -8.04
C GLY A 665 -3.28 -1.51 -7.39
N SER A 666 -2.47 -2.48 -6.93
CA SER A 666 -2.98 -3.73 -6.36
C SER A 666 -4.01 -3.49 -5.24
N GLY A 667 -3.78 -2.48 -4.38
CA GLY A 667 -4.71 -2.05 -3.35
C GLY A 667 -5.94 -1.28 -3.86
N ASP A 668 -5.77 -0.44 -4.89
CA ASP A 668 -6.88 0.25 -5.57
C ASP A 668 -7.90 -0.75 -6.12
N PHE A 669 -7.41 -1.78 -6.82
CA PHE A 669 -8.23 -2.84 -7.42
C PHE A 669 -8.78 -3.80 -6.36
N THR A 670 -7.93 -4.44 -5.55
CA THR A 670 -8.32 -5.48 -4.58
C THR A 670 -9.43 -5.00 -3.64
N ARG A 671 -9.32 -3.78 -3.10
CA ARG A 671 -10.29 -3.26 -2.11
C ARG A 671 -11.67 -2.99 -2.70
N ASN A 672 -11.76 -2.73 -4.00
CA ASN A 672 -12.96 -2.23 -4.67
C ASN A 672 -13.54 -3.20 -5.70
N ALA A 673 -12.89 -4.34 -5.93
CA ALA A 673 -13.30 -5.39 -6.86
C ALA A 673 -14.67 -6.01 -6.54
N TYR A 674 -15.29 -6.59 -7.56
CA TYR A 674 -16.39 -7.55 -7.39
C TYR A 674 -15.84 -8.91 -6.94
N VAL A 675 -14.77 -9.38 -7.59
CA VAL A 675 -13.95 -10.50 -7.12
C VAL A 675 -12.48 -10.09 -7.05
N SER A 676 -11.86 -10.25 -5.87
CA SER A 676 -10.43 -10.03 -5.66
C SER A 676 -9.65 -11.35 -5.58
N ILE A 677 -8.79 -11.57 -6.57
CA ILE A 677 -7.97 -12.78 -6.73
C ILE A 677 -6.50 -12.43 -6.50
N PHE A 678 -5.87 -13.12 -5.55
CA PHE A 678 -4.42 -13.16 -5.41
C PHE A 678 -3.85 -14.49 -5.84
N MET A 679 -2.74 -14.42 -6.58
CA MET A 679 -2.11 -15.57 -7.20
C MET A 679 -0.60 -15.57 -6.96
N THR A 680 -0.02 -16.73 -6.66
CA THR A 680 1.43 -16.90 -6.54
C THR A 680 1.81 -18.38 -6.68
N PRO A 681 2.94 -18.73 -7.32
CA PRO A 681 3.51 -20.07 -7.20
C PRO A 681 3.74 -20.40 -5.73
N SER A 682 3.38 -21.60 -5.27
CA SER A 682 3.38 -21.94 -3.83
C SER A 682 4.77 -21.96 -3.18
N ILE A 683 5.83 -22.00 -3.98
CA ILE A 683 7.24 -21.96 -3.56
C ILE A 683 8.10 -21.08 -4.48
N ALA A 684 9.20 -20.57 -3.92
CA ALA A 684 10.23 -19.82 -4.62
C ALA A 684 11.65 -20.36 -4.34
N LYS A 685 12.62 -19.90 -5.15
CA LYS A 685 14.06 -20.24 -5.03
C LYS A 685 14.34 -21.76 -4.97
N GLY A 686 13.64 -22.55 -5.78
CA GLY A 686 13.81 -24.00 -5.85
C GLY A 686 13.33 -24.73 -4.59
N GLY A 687 12.17 -24.33 -4.04
CA GLY A 687 11.60 -24.95 -2.84
C GLY A 687 12.24 -24.50 -1.52
N LYS A 688 13.17 -23.53 -1.53
CA LYS A 688 13.79 -22.98 -0.32
C LYS A 688 12.91 -21.96 0.41
N ILE A 689 11.93 -21.39 -0.28
CA ILE A 689 11.01 -20.38 0.25
C ILE A 689 9.59 -20.87 -0.03
N SER A 690 8.73 -20.83 0.98
CA SER A 690 7.28 -20.97 0.79
C SER A 690 6.68 -19.61 0.51
N SER A 691 5.77 -19.52 -0.47
CA SER A 691 4.96 -18.31 -0.69
C SER A 691 3.75 -18.25 0.24
N PHE A 692 3.49 -19.32 1.00
CA PHE A 692 2.48 -19.37 2.06
C PHE A 692 3.14 -19.56 3.42
N VAL A 693 2.86 -18.66 4.37
CA VAL A 693 3.61 -18.53 5.64
C VAL A 693 2.67 -18.52 6.86
N PRO A 694 3.19 -18.71 8.09
CA PRO A 694 2.37 -18.65 9.31
C PRO A 694 1.72 -17.27 9.53
N MET A 695 2.48 -16.20 9.27
CA MET A 695 2.06 -14.79 9.29
C MET A 695 2.90 -14.06 8.23
N VAL A 696 2.31 -13.12 7.48
CA VAL A 696 3.07 -12.33 6.51
C VAL A 696 4.07 -11.43 7.22
N SER A 697 5.26 -11.25 6.64
CA SER A 697 6.29 -10.37 7.20
C SER A 697 5.99 -8.88 6.99
N HIS A 698 5.09 -8.56 6.06
CA HIS A 698 4.49 -7.25 5.82
C HIS A 698 3.06 -7.45 5.27
N CYS A 699 2.13 -6.52 5.50
CA CYS A 699 0.74 -6.65 5.07
C CYS A 699 0.31 -5.45 4.21
N ASP A 700 0.27 -5.65 2.90
CA ASP A 700 -0.27 -4.69 1.92
C ASP A 700 -1.79 -4.84 1.76
N HIS A 701 -2.28 -6.09 1.85
CA HIS A 701 -3.69 -6.42 1.69
C HIS A 701 -4.14 -7.35 2.81
N ASN A 702 -5.10 -6.88 3.61
CA ASN A 702 -5.63 -7.65 4.72
C ASN A 702 -6.72 -8.65 4.28
N GLU A 703 -6.98 -9.61 5.16
CA GLU A 703 -8.00 -10.64 5.04
C GLU A 703 -9.39 -10.14 4.57
N HIS A 704 -9.80 -8.94 4.96
CA HIS A 704 -11.07 -8.32 4.56
C HIS A 704 -11.12 -7.94 3.07
N SER A 705 -9.96 -7.77 2.43
CA SER A 705 -9.83 -7.33 1.04
C SER A 705 -9.57 -8.50 0.09
N VAL A 706 -8.98 -9.59 0.59
CA VAL A 706 -8.60 -10.78 -0.19
C VAL A 706 -9.70 -11.84 -0.13
N GLN A 707 -10.29 -12.16 -1.28
CA GLN A 707 -11.42 -13.08 -1.39
C GLN A 707 -11.02 -14.46 -1.93
N ILE A 708 -10.14 -14.51 -2.94
CA ILE A 708 -9.67 -15.76 -3.57
C ILE A 708 -8.14 -15.81 -3.52
N MET A 709 -7.59 -16.95 -3.09
CA MET A 709 -6.14 -17.25 -3.15
C MET A 709 -5.88 -18.43 -4.08
N VAL A 710 -4.86 -18.33 -4.95
CA VAL A 710 -4.55 -19.36 -5.94
C VAL A 710 -3.05 -19.66 -6.01
N SER A 711 -2.71 -20.94 -6.13
CA SER A 711 -1.38 -21.42 -6.53
C SER A 711 -1.50 -22.56 -7.53
N GLU A 712 -0.39 -23.11 -8.00
CA GLU A 712 -0.37 -24.28 -8.90
C GLU A 712 -0.80 -25.60 -8.21
N GLN A 713 -1.10 -25.54 -6.91
CA GLN A 713 -1.67 -26.63 -6.11
C GLN A 713 -3.22 -26.61 -6.11
N GLY A 714 -3.83 -25.44 -6.36
CA GLY A 714 -5.27 -25.26 -6.29
C GLY A 714 -5.71 -23.84 -5.91
N LEU A 715 -7.01 -23.70 -5.64
CA LEU A 715 -7.71 -22.45 -5.34
C LEU A 715 -8.46 -22.54 -4.02
N ALA A 716 -8.38 -21.48 -3.20
CA ALA A 716 -9.10 -21.30 -1.96
C ALA A 716 -10.06 -20.09 -2.07
N ASP A 717 -11.37 -20.37 -2.04
CA ASP A 717 -12.41 -19.34 -1.92
C ASP A 717 -12.66 -19.00 -0.44
N LEU A 718 -12.24 -17.79 -0.05
CA LEU A 718 -12.27 -17.29 1.32
C LEU A 718 -13.57 -16.54 1.65
N ARG A 719 -14.49 -16.39 0.69
CA ARG A 719 -15.76 -15.68 0.88
C ARG A 719 -16.61 -16.41 1.93
N ALA A 720 -17.17 -15.63 2.86
CA ALA A 720 -17.94 -16.12 4.01
C ALA A 720 -17.20 -17.16 4.89
N LYS A 721 -15.86 -17.14 4.94
CA LYS A 721 -15.04 -17.97 5.84
C LYS A 721 -14.51 -17.17 7.03
N THR A 722 -14.60 -17.75 8.22
CA THR A 722 -13.88 -17.26 9.42
C THR A 722 -12.35 -17.44 9.25
N PRO A 723 -11.49 -16.71 9.99
CA PRO A 723 -10.04 -16.87 9.87
C PRO A 723 -9.57 -18.33 10.02
N LYS A 724 -10.20 -19.09 10.94
CA LYS A 724 -9.93 -20.52 11.13
C LYS A 724 -10.24 -21.38 9.90
N GLN A 725 -11.38 -21.16 9.26
CA GLN A 725 -11.74 -21.82 8.00
C GLN A 725 -10.87 -21.37 6.82
N ARG A 726 -10.37 -20.13 6.83
CA ARG A 726 -9.41 -19.62 5.84
C ARG A 726 -8.07 -20.34 5.99
N ALA A 727 -7.57 -20.51 7.21
CA ALA A 727 -6.36 -21.27 7.50
C ALA A 727 -6.42 -22.70 6.99
N GLU A 728 -7.47 -23.44 7.37
CA GLU A 728 -7.69 -24.80 6.89
C GLU A 728 -7.76 -24.86 5.35
N LEU A 729 -8.53 -23.97 4.71
CA LEU A 729 -8.70 -23.99 3.26
C LEU A 729 -7.44 -23.61 2.48
N ILE A 730 -6.70 -22.58 2.91
CA ILE A 730 -5.44 -22.15 2.28
C ILE A 730 -4.38 -23.25 2.44
N ILE A 731 -4.23 -23.82 3.64
CA ILE A 731 -3.32 -24.93 3.91
C ILE A 731 -3.62 -26.11 3.00
N GLU A 732 -4.90 -26.50 2.86
CA GLU A 732 -5.25 -27.67 2.06
C GLU A 732 -5.18 -27.43 0.54
N LYS A 733 -5.55 -26.24 0.05
CA LYS A 733 -5.67 -25.97 -1.39
C LYS A 733 -4.46 -25.33 -2.03
N CYS A 734 -3.73 -24.45 -1.34
CA CYS A 734 -2.74 -23.58 -1.98
C CYS A 734 -1.30 -23.86 -1.55
N VAL A 735 -1.07 -24.46 -0.38
CA VAL A 735 0.29 -24.71 0.15
C VAL A 735 0.95 -25.91 -0.53
N HIS A 736 2.23 -25.75 -0.89
CA HIS A 736 3.07 -26.83 -1.43
C HIS A 736 3.19 -28.01 -0.45
N PRO A 737 3.19 -29.28 -0.91
CA PRO A 737 3.32 -30.44 -0.04
C PRO A 737 4.49 -30.38 0.95
N MET A 738 5.66 -29.84 0.56
CA MET A 738 6.83 -29.65 1.44
C MET A 738 6.56 -28.81 2.70
N TYR A 739 5.60 -27.89 2.63
CA TYR A 739 5.32 -26.90 3.68
C TYR A 739 3.95 -27.11 4.35
N LYS A 740 3.09 -27.96 3.78
CA LYS A 740 1.71 -28.18 4.21
C LYS A 740 1.63 -28.70 5.66
N ASP A 741 2.37 -29.75 5.98
CA ASP A 741 2.36 -30.31 7.34
C ASP A 741 2.95 -29.36 8.38
N GLN A 742 4.01 -28.61 8.02
CA GLN A 742 4.60 -27.61 8.90
C GLN A 742 3.61 -26.47 9.24
N LEU A 743 2.74 -26.06 8.30
CA LEU A 743 1.67 -25.10 8.58
C LEU A 743 0.50 -25.71 9.35
N ARG A 744 0.13 -26.97 9.10
CA ARG A 744 -0.84 -27.70 9.94
C ARG A 744 -0.39 -27.73 11.39
N ASP A 745 0.89 -28.02 11.64
CA ASP A 745 1.44 -28.12 12.99
C ASP A 745 1.61 -26.74 13.66
N TYR A 746 2.04 -25.71 12.92
CA TYR A 746 1.96 -24.32 13.40
C TYR A 746 0.53 -23.95 13.81
N TYR A 747 -0.46 -24.25 12.97
CA TYR A 747 -1.84 -23.87 13.22
C TYR A 747 -2.44 -24.63 14.43
N LYS A 748 -2.20 -25.94 14.57
CA LYS A 748 -2.56 -26.72 15.77
C LYS A 748 -1.90 -26.15 17.04
N GLN A 749 -0.62 -25.77 16.97
CA GLN A 749 0.09 -25.18 18.10
C GLN A 749 -0.49 -23.81 18.46
N ALA A 750 -0.72 -22.96 17.47
CA ALA A 750 -1.37 -21.66 17.63
C ALA A 750 -2.78 -21.78 18.26
N GLN A 751 -3.57 -22.79 17.89
CA GLN A 751 -4.86 -23.07 18.53
C GLN A 751 -4.75 -23.43 20.03
N ARG A 752 -3.59 -23.89 20.50
CA ARG A 752 -3.34 -24.21 21.93
C ARG A 752 -2.79 -23.02 22.71
N VAL A 753 -1.83 -22.30 22.14
CA VAL A 753 -1.07 -21.25 22.85
C VAL A 753 -1.55 -19.83 22.58
N SER A 754 -2.38 -19.61 21.55
CA SER A 754 -2.82 -18.26 21.23
C SER A 754 -3.81 -17.74 22.26
N PHE A 755 -3.55 -16.51 22.68
CA PHE A 755 -4.36 -15.72 23.60
C PHE A 755 -5.82 -15.58 23.16
N GLY A 756 -6.07 -15.45 21.86
CA GLY A 756 -7.40 -15.27 21.28
C GLY A 756 -7.66 -16.23 20.12
N LEU A 757 -8.72 -17.05 20.22
CA LEU A 757 -9.02 -18.11 19.25
C LEU A 757 -9.88 -17.67 18.06
N HIS A 758 -9.94 -16.36 17.76
CA HIS A 758 -10.55 -15.85 16.53
C HIS A 758 -9.60 -16.04 15.34
N THR A 759 -8.35 -15.58 15.51
CA THR A 759 -7.25 -15.69 14.54
C THR A 759 -6.01 -16.23 15.28
N PRO A 760 -5.92 -17.57 15.48
CA PRO A 760 -4.88 -18.14 16.34
C PRO A 760 -3.45 -17.90 15.83
N HIS A 761 -2.63 -17.22 16.62
CA HIS A 761 -1.18 -17.13 16.40
C HIS A 761 -0.40 -17.57 17.64
N ASP A 762 0.62 -18.40 17.41
CA ASP A 762 1.80 -18.44 18.27
C ASP A 762 2.71 -17.27 17.87
N LEU A 763 2.78 -16.25 18.72
CA LEU A 763 3.57 -15.04 18.48
C LEU A 763 5.09 -15.29 18.54
N GLN A 764 5.55 -16.34 19.25
CA GLN A 764 6.97 -16.70 19.30
C GLN A 764 7.43 -17.32 17.98
N GLN A 765 6.51 -17.96 17.25
CA GLN A 765 6.81 -18.71 16.03
C GLN A 765 6.28 -18.08 14.73
N ALA A 766 5.44 -17.03 14.81
CA ALA A 766 4.75 -16.43 13.66
C ALA A 766 5.67 -16.00 12.50
N LEU A 767 6.88 -15.49 12.80
CA LEU A 767 7.89 -15.08 11.81
C LEU A 767 9.12 -15.99 11.77
N SER A 768 9.06 -17.18 12.41
CA SER A 768 10.20 -18.09 12.53
C SER A 768 10.75 -18.58 11.18
N TRP A 769 9.89 -18.68 10.16
CA TRP A 769 10.29 -19.07 8.81
C TRP A 769 11.14 -18.00 8.12
N HIS A 770 10.77 -16.72 8.28
CA HIS A 770 11.53 -15.57 7.78
C HIS A 770 12.90 -15.46 8.46
N VAL A 771 12.94 -15.63 9.79
CA VAL A 771 14.18 -15.69 10.58
C VAL A 771 15.07 -16.85 10.11
N ARG A 772 14.50 -18.05 9.92
CA ARG A 772 15.22 -19.22 9.43
C ARG A 772 15.77 -19.02 8.02
N LEU A 773 15.01 -18.36 7.13
CA LEU A 773 15.47 -17.99 5.78
C LEU A 773 16.67 -17.04 5.83
N GLN A 774 16.65 -16.04 6.72
CA GLN A 774 17.77 -15.11 6.90
C GLN A 774 19.03 -15.81 7.46
N GLN A 775 18.87 -16.74 8.40
CA GLN A 775 19.99 -17.45 9.04
C GLN A 775 20.59 -18.57 8.16
N THR A 776 19.74 -19.36 7.50
CA THR A 776 20.14 -20.61 6.84
C THR A 776 20.12 -20.53 5.32
N GLY A 777 19.38 -19.58 4.73
CA GLY A 777 19.09 -19.54 3.29
C GLY A 777 17.89 -20.39 2.87
N SER A 778 17.10 -20.94 3.82
CA SER A 778 15.85 -21.65 3.55
C SER A 778 14.82 -21.46 4.67
N MET A 779 13.53 -21.48 4.33
CA MET A 779 12.43 -21.64 5.29
C MET A 779 12.27 -23.10 5.73
N HIS A 780 12.79 -24.08 4.98
CA HIS A 780 12.69 -25.51 5.34
C HIS A 780 13.71 -25.89 6.42
N PRO A 781 13.33 -26.62 7.50
CA PRO A 781 14.25 -26.95 8.60
C PRO A 781 15.45 -27.80 8.15
N ASP A 782 15.22 -28.80 7.30
CA ASP A 782 16.25 -29.78 6.87
C ASP A 782 17.45 -29.17 6.12
N CYS A 783 17.36 -27.91 5.69
CA CYS A 783 18.48 -27.22 5.04
C CYS A 783 19.64 -26.88 6.00
N GLN A 784 19.50 -27.14 7.31
CA GLN A 784 20.55 -26.88 8.31
C GLN A 784 21.79 -27.80 8.19
N GLN A 785 21.77 -28.89 7.40
CA GLN A 785 22.82 -29.91 7.44
C GLN A 785 24.01 -29.74 6.48
N THR A 786 24.01 -28.77 5.55
CA THR A 786 25.09 -28.68 4.53
C THR A 786 26.28 -27.82 4.93
N LYS A 787 26.08 -26.68 5.62
CA LYS A 787 27.20 -25.77 5.97
C LYS A 787 28.22 -26.39 6.95
N THR A 788 27.79 -27.25 7.87
CA THR A 788 28.69 -27.95 8.80
C THR A 788 29.49 -29.05 8.11
N LYS A 789 28.87 -29.81 7.18
CA LYS A 789 29.57 -30.89 6.46
C LYS A 789 30.62 -30.38 5.48
N ASP A 790 30.38 -29.30 4.75
CA ASP A 790 31.39 -28.73 3.85
C ASP A 790 32.60 -28.17 4.64
N THR A 791 32.35 -27.56 5.81
CA THR A 791 33.43 -27.04 6.66
C THR A 791 34.24 -28.19 7.29
N GLU A 792 33.61 -29.28 7.72
CA GLU A 792 34.31 -30.47 8.21
C GLU A 792 35.04 -31.26 7.11
N GLN A 793 34.49 -31.37 5.90
CA GLN A 793 35.17 -32.03 4.79
C GLN A 793 36.38 -31.23 4.30
N THR A 794 36.28 -29.90 4.29
CA THR A 794 37.42 -29.02 3.96
C THR A 794 38.50 -29.13 5.05
N ALA A 795 38.13 -29.16 6.33
CA ALA A 795 39.09 -29.38 7.43
C ALA A 795 39.77 -30.76 7.34
N LYS A 796 39.00 -31.83 7.11
CA LYS A 796 39.53 -33.21 6.99
C LYS A 796 40.41 -33.41 5.75
N GLN A 797 40.19 -32.68 4.66
CA GLN A 797 41.11 -32.70 3.50
C GLN A 797 42.42 -31.96 3.78
N VAL A 798 42.40 -30.86 4.53
CA VAL A 798 43.63 -30.13 4.90
C VAL A 798 44.52 -30.97 5.81
N ASP A 799 43.97 -31.63 6.83
CA ASP A 799 44.75 -32.51 7.73
C ASP A 799 45.36 -33.72 7.00
N GLN A 800 44.64 -34.34 6.06
CA GLN A 800 45.20 -35.45 5.29
C GLN A 800 46.37 -35.03 4.38
N THR A 801 46.37 -33.80 3.87
CA THR A 801 47.54 -33.27 3.13
C THR A 801 48.73 -32.86 4.00
N ALA A 802 48.54 -32.68 5.32
CA ALA A 802 49.62 -32.38 6.25
C ALA A 802 50.42 -33.63 6.68
N SER A 803 49.79 -34.82 6.69
CA SER A 803 50.43 -36.06 7.16
C SER A 803 51.35 -36.74 6.14
N THR A 804 51.33 -36.33 4.86
CA THR A 804 52.20 -36.88 3.79
C THR A 804 53.43 -36.04 3.48
N LYS A 805 53.77 -35.07 4.34
CA LYS A 805 55.02 -34.30 4.29
C LYS A 805 55.70 -34.19 5.66
N LYS A 806 56.18 -35.31 6.16
CA LYS A 806 57.29 -35.43 7.09
C LYS A 806 58.12 -36.65 6.74
#